data_AF-A0AAW5CDB1-F1
#
_entry.id   AF-A0AAW5CDB1-F1
#
_cell.length_a   1.000
_cell.length_b   1.000
_cell.length_c   1.000
_cell.angle_alpha   90.00
_cell.angle_beta   90.00
_cell.angle_gamma   90.00
#
_symmetry.space_group_name_H-M   'P 1'
#
loop_
_entity.id
_entity.type
_entity.pdbx_description
1 polymer ?
#
loop_
_entity_poly.entity_id
_entity_poly.type
_entity_poly.pdbx_seq_one_letter_code
_entity_poly.pdbx_strand_id
1 'polypeptide(L)'
;MKNLFCLCILLLIGSMQMSRASDKIEKQPLKVLYVGGSADIQVLNETISDSTALRKSIADRTAAFGEMLRQYFQTVKVVAAEDWTPEMSRAYDVTVMDGRPKAIKPAWQEKDASGKVIAYHSAVYLPESFDRPMVTIAEVGNTVGRGIGLKSDWYCLCLDADAHHWRAEHPIFKGPFPVKMTVRMCPTPSDAFHYAYFMDEPVPDSVLMWKVQNKGYQTHEGFRVGMVARPWGFEDSPDAEYISSGVCAKTLDAVAIGRHGNFLHWGFAASPADMTEEAKTVFANAIVYISRFAGQKPFVRKYNDRIATREYVKEQLYLSTREAWQERVKSDEEFAAEGLKLKKVVQEKQRRGEKLNRREEMFLNYEPQPPMSYADMLKRYQGELFDLFGEDEAAYARYYRENIDYFYGGEGMYVLSIDEDVKSLGIPYNDKRLLDTAIRLLEKGKETEKANRILHRYTLCRFEAPQEWRTWYEKNKERLFFTESGGWLFMVNTREPDPANDYSARYAQPVQETSSRPAATDDRNPVQMVAGLEKAANGNREIVVRLKIHPGYHIYAYVAESDPFVTTQVELQLPEGWTIVGKPKLPSAKSYNKQGTTVYEDEAIFRYEISGSGQGEAKCTVSYQCCDAHICFPPIEKELKVMLK
;
A
#
# COMPACT_ATOMS: atom_id res chain seq x y z
N MET A 1 74.21 -0.63 -34.44
CA MET A 1 74.13 -1.99 -35.04
C MET A 1 74.63 -2.97 -34.00
N LYS A 2 73.99 -4.09 -33.68
CA LYS A 2 72.64 -4.62 -33.90
C LYS A 2 72.70 -5.98 -33.17
N ASN A 3 71.67 -6.31 -32.40
CA ASN A 3 71.32 -7.68 -32.01
C ASN A 3 72.19 -8.43 -30.98
N LEU A 4 72.32 -7.93 -29.74
CA LEU A 4 72.57 -8.85 -28.60
C LEU A 4 72.14 -8.30 -27.22
N PHE A 5 70.97 -7.67 -27.14
CA PHE A 5 70.38 -7.24 -25.86
C PHE A 5 68.90 -7.62 -25.73
N CYS A 6 68.48 -8.68 -26.44
CA CYS A 6 67.09 -9.16 -26.46
C CYS A 6 66.86 -10.53 -25.80
N LEU A 7 67.86 -11.13 -25.12
CA LEU A 7 67.72 -12.52 -24.63
C LEU A 7 67.90 -12.75 -23.13
N CYS A 8 67.87 -11.71 -22.29
CA CYS A 8 67.87 -11.87 -20.82
C CYS A 8 66.77 -11.10 -20.07
N ILE A 9 65.87 -10.38 -20.75
CA ILE A 9 64.73 -9.67 -20.11
C ILE A 9 63.38 -10.35 -20.43
N LEU A 10 63.37 -11.47 -21.15
CA LEU A 10 62.16 -12.23 -21.52
C LEU A 10 61.95 -13.53 -20.71
N LEU A 11 62.72 -13.76 -19.65
CA LEU A 11 62.59 -14.93 -18.75
C LEU A 11 62.32 -14.56 -17.28
N LEU A 12 61.87 -13.32 -17.03
CA LEU A 12 61.28 -12.88 -15.75
C LEU A 12 59.83 -12.38 -15.92
N ILE A 13 59.17 -12.86 -16.98
CA ILE A 13 57.72 -12.73 -17.19
C ILE A 13 57.16 -14.15 -17.23
N GLY A 14 57.06 -14.77 -16.06
CA GLY A 14 56.57 -16.13 -15.94
C GLY A 14 56.36 -16.47 -14.48
N SER A 15 55.10 -16.60 -14.07
CA SER A 15 54.61 -16.99 -12.74
C SER A 15 54.49 -15.91 -11.65
N MET A 16 53.92 -14.75 -11.98
CA MET A 16 52.88 -14.21 -11.11
C MET A 16 51.54 -14.68 -11.68
N GLN A 17 51.20 -15.93 -11.37
CA GLN A 17 49.79 -16.28 -11.23
C GLN A 17 49.28 -15.39 -10.08
N MET A 18 48.68 -14.25 -10.42
CA MET A 18 47.61 -13.74 -9.57
C MET A 18 46.51 -14.80 -9.66
N SER A 19 46.61 -15.78 -8.79
CA SER A 19 45.44 -16.40 -8.21
C SER A 19 44.53 -15.25 -7.78
N ARG A 20 43.51 -14.95 -8.59
CA ARG A 20 42.25 -14.49 -8.03
C ARG A 20 41.79 -15.62 -7.13
N ALA A 21 42.34 -15.67 -5.91
CA ALA A 21 41.58 -16.18 -4.80
C ALA A 21 40.31 -15.33 -4.83
N SER A 22 39.19 -15.92 -5.24
CA SER A 22 37.91 -15.38 -4.84
C SER A 22 38.01 -15.32 -3.32
N ASP A 23 38.06 -14.13 -2.72
CA ASP A 23 37.99 -14.00 -1.28
C ASP A 23 36.73 -14.77 -0.86
N LYS A 24 36.95 -15.93 -0.25
CA LYS A 24 35.87 -16.84 0.10
C LYS A 24 35.07 -16.11 1.18
N ILE A 25 33.83 -15.75 0.87
CA ILE A 25 32.94 -15.06 1.81
C ILE A 25 32.97 -15.80 3.15
N GLU A 26 33.37 -15.10 4.21
CA GLU A 26 33.35 -15.65 5.55
C GLU A 26 31.90 -15.77 6.02
N LYS A 27 31.40 -17.01 6.06
CA LYS A 27 30.01 -17.26 6.40
C LYS A 27 29.71 -16.89 7.84
N GLN A 28 28.63 -16.13 8.04
CA GLN A 28 28.13 -15.82 9.37
C GLN A 28 27.55 -17.07 10.04
N PRO A 29 27.78 -17.27 11.35
CA PRO A 29 27.34 -18.45 12.11
C PRO A 29 25.85 -18.39 12.46
N LEU A 30 25.00 -18.01 11.50
CA LEU A 30 23.55 -17.95 11.65
C LEU A 30 22.88 -19.17 11.03
N LYS A 31 21.80 -19.60 11.66
CA LYS A 31 20.81 -20.55 11.15
C LYS A 31 19.68 -19.78 10.51
N VAL A 32 19.58 -19.87 9.18
CA VAL A 32 18.55 -19.19 8.40
C VAL A 32 17.52 -20.19 7.91
N LEU A 33 16.24 -19.90 8.15
CA LEU A 33 15.10 -20.63 7.58
C LEU A 33 14.53 -19.82 6.42
N TYR A 34 14.68 -20.31 5.20
CA TYR A 34 14.01 -19.75 4.03
C TYR A 34 12.69 -20.47 3.78
N VAL A 35 11.61 -19.70 3.67
CA VAL A 35 10.24 -20.16 3.44
C VAL A 35 9.78 -19.70 2.06
N GLY A 36 9.91 -20.58 1.07
CA GLY A 36 9.60 -20.29 -0.34
C GLY A 36 8.14 -20.56 -0.69
N GLY A 37 7.67 -19.97 -1.79
CA GLY A 37 6.28 -20.15 -2.26
C GLY A 37 5.80 -19.06 -3.22
N SER A 38 6.63 -18.04 -3.43
CA SER A 38 6.40 -16.99 -4.39
C SER A 38 7.06 -17.26 -5.74
N ALA A 39 6.57 -16.62 -6.79
CA ALA A 39 7.13 -16.65 -8.14
C ALA A 39 7.72 -15.28 -8.51
N ASP A 40 8.63 -15.26 -9.49
CA ASP A 40 9.13 -14.03 -10.14
C ASP A 40 8.14 -13.45 -11.16
N ILE A 41 7.05 -14.17 -11.46
CA ILE A 41 5.97 -13.74 -12.33
C ILE A 41 4.84 -13.18 -11.46
N GLN A 42 4.30 -12.03 -11.87
CA GLN A 42 3.16 -11.41 -11.22
C GLN A 42 1.90 -12.27 -11.39
N VAL A 43 1.27 -12.63 -10.27
CA VAL A 43 0.00 -13.36 -10.25
C VAL A 43 -1.06 -12.43 -9.66
N LEU A 44 -1.87 -11.81 -10.51
CA LEU A 44 -2.90 -10.84 -10.09
C LEU A 44 -4.23 -11.51 -9.69
N ASN A 45 -4.49 -12.74 -10.13
CA ASN A 45 -5.73 -13.50 -9.87
C ASN A 45 -5.44 -14.94 -9.41
N GLU A 46 -6.22 -15.45 -8.44
CA GLU A 46 -6.12 -16.82 -7.90
C GLU A 46 -6.39 -17.91 -8.97
N THR A 47 -7.05 -17.57 -10.08
CA THR A 47 -7.38 -18.49 -11.19
C THR A 47 -6.18 -18.93 -12.04
N ILE A 48 -5.02 -18.26 -11.94
CA ILE A 48 -3.77 -18.63 -12.66
C ILE A 48 -2.85 -19.50 -11.77
N SER A 49 -3.26 -19.79 -10.52
CA SER A 49 -2.43 -20.35 -9.45
C SER A 49 -1.83 -21.75 -9.68
N ASP A 50 -2.13 -22.43 -10.78
CA ASP A 50 -1.71 -23.82 -10.99
C ASP A 50 -1.06 -24.13 -12.37
N SER A 51 -0.51 -23.11 -13.05
CA SER A 51 0.21 -23.31 -14.32
C SER A 51 1.60 -23.94 -14.12
N THR A 52 2.05 -24.74 -15.09
CA THR A 52 3.42 -25.30 -15.11
C THR A 52 4.49 -24.22 -15.05
N ALA A 53 4.26 -23.08 -15.71
CA ALA A 53 5.17 -21.93 -15.70
C ALA A 53 5.30 -21.33 -14.31
N LEU A 54 4.18 -21.20 -13.58
CA LEU A 54 4.18 -20.69 -12.22
C LEU A 54 4.93 -21.62 -11.27
N ARG A 55 4.63 -22.93 -11.29
CA ARG A 55 5.33 -23.92 -10.45
C ARG A 55 6.83 -23.94 -10.72
N LYS A 56 7.23 -23.81 -12.00
CA LYS A 56 8.64 -23.68 -12.38
C LYS A 56 9.27 -22.39 -11.82
N SER A 57 8.59 -21.26 -11.95
CA SER A 57 9.09 -19.98 -11.41
C SER A 57 9.27 -20.03 -9.89
N ILE A 58 8.33 -20.65 -9.15
CA ILE A 58 8.44 -20.85 -7.70
C ILE A 58 9.66 -21.73 -7.36
N ALA A 59 9.87 -22.82 -8.09
CA ALA A 59 10.99 -23.73 -7.87
C ALA A 59 12.34 -23.03 -8.15
N ASP A 60 12.45 -22.32 -9.27
CA ASP A 60 13.67 -21.60 -9.66
C ASP A 60 14.02 -20.50 -8.64
N ARG A 61 13.03 -19.70 -8.23
CA ARG A 61 13.18 -18.66 -7.19
C ARG A 61 13.62 -19.24 -5.85
N THR A 62 12.97 -20.33 -5.44
CA THR A 62 13.30 -21.04 -4.20
C THR A 62 14.74 -21.57 -4.22
N ALA A 63 15.17 -22.12 -5.36
CA ALA A 63 16.54 -22.57 -5.55
C ALA A 63 17.53 -21.39 -5.47
N ALA A 64 17.25 -20.28 -6.18
CA ALA A 64 18.10 -19.09 -6.21
C ALA A 64 18.33 -18.48 -4.82
N PHE A 65 17.28 -18.35 -3.99
CA PHE A 65 17.43 -17.94 -2.59
C PHE A 65 18.21 -18.95 -1.76
N GLY A 66 17.89 -20.24 -1.89
CA GLY A 66 18.63 -21.28 -1.18
C GLY A 66 20.13 -21.29 -1.50
N GLU A 67 20.50 -21.10 -2.76
CA GLU A 67 21.90 -21.01 -3.20
C GLU A 67 22.58 -19.76 -2.66
N MET A 68 21.97 -18.59 -2.85
CA MET A 68 22.51 -17.32 -2.38
C MET A 68 22.71 -17.30 -0.86
N LEU A 69 21.72 -17.71 -0.07
CA LEU A 69 21.83 -17.76 1.40
C LEU A 69 22.95 -18.70 1.87
N ARG A 70 23.16 -19.84 1.19
CA ARG A 70 24.24 -20.77 1.54
C ARG A 70 25.63 -20.20 1.26
N GLN A 71 25.77 -19.15 0.47
CA GLN A 71 27.05 -18.45 0.31
C GLN A 71 27.41 -17.62 1.53
N TYR A 72 26.40 -17.06 2.23
CA TYR A 72 26.58 -16.12 3.34
C TYR A 72 26.43 -16.75 4.73
N PHE A 73 25.69 -17.85 4.88
CA PHE A 73 25.33 -18.41 6.19
C PHE A 73 25.73 -19.88 6.35
N GLN A 74 26.16 -20.26 7.55
CA GLN A 74 26.64 -21.61 7.84
C GLN A 74 25.52 -22.66 7.74
N THR A 75 24.32 -22.32 8.23
CA THR A 75 23.18 -23.24 8.21
C THR A 75 22.00 -22.58 7.50
N VAL A 76 21.51 -23.24 6.43
CA VAL A 76 20.32 -22.79 5.69
C VAL A 76 19.38 -23.96 5.50
N LYS A 77 18.14 -23.82 6.00
CA LYS A 77 17.04 -24.73 5.69
C LYS A 77 16.09 -24.04 4.71
N VAL A 78 15.65 -24.77 3.70
CA VAL A 78 14.61 -24.35 2.77
C VAL A 78 13.37 -25.22 3.01
N VAL A 79 12.21 -24.57 3.10
CA VAL A 79 10.90 -25.23 3.19
C VAL A 79 9.89 -24.51 2.31
N ALA A 80 8.82 -25.21 1.91
CA ALA A 80 7.67 -24.58 1.27
C ALA A 80 6.79 -23.89 2.32
N ALA A 81 6.15 -22.77 1.96
CA ALA A 81 5.30 -21.99 2.86
C ALA A 81 4.08 -22.80 3.34
N GLU A 82 3.57 -23.72 2.52
CA GLU A 82 2.49 -24.64 2.89
C GLU A 82 2.87 -25.64 3.99
N ASP A 83 4.16 -25.93 4.16
CA ASP A 83 4.69 -26.83 5.18
C ASP A 83 5.21 -26.10 6.41
N TRP A 84 5.28 -24.76 6.36
CA TRP A 84 5.81 -23.95 7.44
C TRP A 84 4.79 -23.70 8.55
N THR A 85 5.25 -23.74 9.80
CA THR A 85 4.50 -23.23 10.96
C THR A 85 5.34 -22.21 11.75
N PRO A 86 4.72 -21.29 12.51
CA PRO A 86 5.45 -20.34 13.35
C PRO A 86 6.48 -20.99 14.28
N GLU A 87 6.17 -22.16 14.84
CA GLU A 87 7.02 -22.92 15.76
C GLU A 87 8.35 -23.33 15.14
N MET A 88 8.37 -23.61 13.82
CA MET A 88 9.60 -23.99 13.13
C MET A 88 10.67 -22.89 13.24
N SER A 89 10.25 -21.61 13.28
CA SER A 89 11.17 -20.48 13.39
C SER A 89 11.93 -20.43 14.72
N ARG A 90 11.50 -21.19 15.75
CA ARG A 90 12.21 -21.26 17.04
C ARG A 90 13.59 -21.94 16.95
N ALA A 91 13.80 -22.78 15.94
CA ALA A 91 15.06 -23.50 15.74
C ALA A 91 16.10 -22.71 14.91
N TYR A 92 15.75 -21.50 14.46
CA TYR A 92 16.55 -20.67 13.56
C TYR A 92 16.71 -19.26 14.13
N ASP A 93 17.79 -18.59 13.74
CA ASP A 93 18.08 -17.23 14.18
C ASP A 93 17.27 -16.21 13.38
N VAL A 94 17.01 -16.49 12.10
CA VAL A 94 16.20 -15.65 11.21
C VAL A 94 15.36 -16.50 10.27
N THR A 95 14.10 -16.12 10.09
CA THR A 95 13.23 -16.63 9.03
C THR A 95 13.15 -15.63 7.89
N VAL A 96 13.45 -16.04 6.66
CA VAL A 96 13.19 -15.28 5.43
C VAL A 96 11.88 -15.79 4.83
N MET A 97 10.84 -14.96 4.89
CA MET A 97 9.49 -15.30 4.45
C MET A 97 9.24 -14.71 3.06
N ASP A 98 9.24 -15.60 2.05
CA ASP A 98 9.00 -15.26 0.65
C ASP A 98 7.66 -15.81 0.14
N GLY A 99 7.10 -16.86 0.75
CA GLY A 99 5.79 -17.43 0.39
C GLY A 99 4.68 -17.09 1.39
N ARG A 100 3.42 -17.21 0.94
CA ARG A 100 2.23 -17.10 1.80
C ARG A 100 2.02 -18.42 2.57
N PRO A 101 2.16 -18.46 3.91
CA PRO A 101 1.96 -19.68 4.67
C PRO A 101 0.47 -20.02 4.86
N LYS A 102 0.17 -21.19 5.43
CA LYS A 102 -1.19 -21.54 5.84
C LYS A 102 -1.69 -20.58 6.92
N ALA A 103 -2.92 -20.08 6.78
CA ALA A 103 -3.53 -19.21 7.77
C ALA A 103 -3.85 -19.98 9.05
N ILE A 104 -3.52 -19.41 10.21
CA ILE A 104 -3.96 -19.90 11.54
C ILE A 104 -5.46 -19.60 11.70
N LYS A 105 -5.89 -18.42 11.24
CA LYS A 105 -7.30 -18.03 11.15
C LYS A 105 -7.58 -17.50 9.74
N PRO A 106 -8.57 -18.04 9.01
CA PRO A 106 -8.92 -17.52 7.69
C PRO A 106 -9.55 -16.12 7.79
N ALA A 107 -9.49 -15.38 6.68
CA ALA A 107 -10.20 -14.11 6.57
C ALA A 107 -11.72 -14.36 6.57
N TRP A 108 -12.48 -13.42 7.10
CA TRP A 108 -13.95 -13.48 7.10
C TRP A 108 -14.55 -12.08 7.04
N GLN A 109 -15.83 -12.00 6.67
CA GLN A 109 -16.58 -10.76 6.55
C GLN A 109 -17.72 -10.76 7.56
N GLU A 110 -17.85 -9.67 8.30
CA GLU A 110 -19.04 -9.40 9.08
C GLU A 110 -20.07 -8.70 8.18
N LYS A 111 -21.29 -9.22 8.14
CA LYS A 111 -22.38 -8.67 7.35
C LYS A 111 -23.56 -8.34 8.24
N ASP A 112 -24.22 -7.24 7.96
CA ASP A 112 -25.49 -6.91 8.61
C ASP A 112 -26.65 -7.77 8.07
N ALA A 113 -27.85 -7.57 8.61
CA ALA A 113 -29.06 -8.30 8.21
C ALA A 113 -29.46 -8.10 6.72
N SER A 114 -28.96 -7.05 6.07
CA SER A 114 -29.17 -6.78 4.64
C SER A 114 -28.12 -7.44 3.73
N GLY A 115 -27.10 -8.07 4.32
CA GLY A 115 -25.96 -8.64 3.60
C GLY A 115 -24.86 -7.63 3.27
N LYS A 116 -24.95 -6.38 3.74
CA LYS A 116 -23.90 -5.36 3.59
C LYS A 116 -22.71 -5.74 4.47
N VAL A 117 -21.49 -5.69 3.91
CA VAL A 117 -20.28 -5.91 4.69
C VAL A 117 -20.04 -4.70 5.59
N ILE A 118 -20.05 -4.93 6.90
CA ILE A 118 -19.81 -3.93 7.93
C ILE A 118 -18.38 -3.99 8.49
N ALA A 119 -17.76 -5.17 8.45
CA ALA A 119 -16.35 -5.33 8.80
C ALA A 119 -15.66 -6.41 7.96
N TYR A 120 -14.39 -6.18 7.63
CA TYR A 120 -13.51 -7.16 7.00
C TYR A 120 -12.43 -7.58 7.99
N HIS A 121 -12.39 -8.87 8.31
CA HIS A 121 -11.37 -9.44 9.18
C HIS A 121 -10.34 -10.17 8.32
N SER A 122 -9.10 -9.69 8.38
CA SER A 122 -8.00 -10.27 7.61
C SER A 122 -7.59 -11.64 8.18
N ALA A 123 -7.02 -12.48 7.32
CA ALA A 123 -6.43 -13.73 7.76
C ALA A 123 -5.26 -13.47 8.73
N VAL A 124 -5.07 -14.38 9.67
CA VAL A 124 -3.97 -14.34 10.66
C VAL A 124 -3.02 -15.50 10.37
N TYR A 125 -1.74 -15.18 10.17
CA TYR A 125 -0.69 -16.15 9.85
C TYR A 125 0.35 -16.33 10.95
N LEU A 126 0.41 -15.38 11.89
CA LEU A 126 1.35 -15.37 13.01
C LEU A 126 0.58 -15.18 14.32
N PRO A 127 0.99 -15.83 15.42
CA PRO A 127 0.50 -15.47 16.74
C PRO A 127 1.05 -14.09 17.14
N GLU A 128 0.29 -13.30 17.90
CA GLU A 128 0.74 -11.98 18.40
C GLU A 128 2.02 -12.06 19.25
N SER A 129 2.27 -13.23 19.85
CA SER A 129 3.46 -13.55 20.64
C SER A 129 4.69 -13.93 19.82
N PHE A 130 4.61 -13.95 18.48
CA PHE A 130 5.75 -14.28 17.64
C PHE A 130 6.90 -13.27 17.84
N ASP A 131 8.07 -13.78 18.22
CA ASP A 131 9.19 -12.98 18.70
C ASP A 131 10.53 -13.35 18.03
N ARG A 132 10.50 -14.19 16.98
CA ARG A 132 11.70 -14.60 16.23
C ARG A 132 11.98 -13.63 15.08
N PRO A 133 13.24 -13.27 14.79
CA PRO A 133 13.57 -12.38 13.69
C PRO A 133 13.02 -12.87 12.34
N MET A 134 12.42 -11.97 11.57
CA MET A 134 11.86 -12.28 10.26
C MET A 134 12.19 -11.19 9.24
N VAL A 135 12.68 -11.60 8.07
CA VAL A 135 12.70 -10.76 6.86
C VAL A 135 11.50 -11.15 6.02
N THR A 136 10.67 -10.19 5.62
CA THR A 136 9.54 -10.42 4.71
C THR A 136 9.82 -9.79 3.35
N ILE A 137 9.47 -10.48 2.27
CA ILE A 137 9.73 -10.02 0.90
C ILE A 137 8.44 -9.51 0.25
N ALA A 138 8.50 -8.33 -0.38
CA ALA A 138 7.40 -7.70 -1.10
C ALA A 138 6.09 -7.69 -0.28
N GLU A 139 4.98 -8.11 -0.85
CA GLU A 139 3.65 -8.06 -0.25
C GLU A 139 3.44 -9.04 0.91
N VAL A 140 4.36 -9.99 1.08
CA VAL A 140 4.30 -10.95 2.19
C VAL A 140 4.43 -10.25 3.53
N GLY A 141 5.12 -9.10 3.58
CA GLY A 141 5.20 -8.24 4.78
C GLY A 141 3.83 -7.82 5.31
N ASN A 142 2.93 -7.37 4.42
CA ASN A 142 1.55 -7.08 4.80
C ASN A 142 0.76 -8.37 5.06
N THR A 143 0.95 -9.41 4.26
CA THR A 143 0.18 -10.66 4.36
C THR A 143 0.33 -11.30 5.74
N VAL A 144 1.56 -11.52 6.22
CA VAL A 144 1.78 -12.12 7.54
C VAL A 144 1.72 -11.10 8.68
N GLY A 145 1.99 -9.83 8.38
CA GLY A 145 2.08 -8.75 9.37
C GLY A 145 0.75 -8.12 9.78
N ARG A 146 -0.25 -8.09 8.89
CA ARG A 146 -1.52 -7.38 9.11
C ARG A 146 -2.27 -7.86 10.36
N GLY A 147 -2.37 -9.17 10.52
CA GLY A 147 -3.06 -9.78 11.67
C GLY A 147 -2.38 -9.52 13.03
N ILE A 148 -1.14 -9.07 13.03
CA ILE A 148 -0.37 -8.71 14.25
C ILE A 148 -0.01 -7.22 14.26
N GLY A 149 -0.66 -6.38 13.44
CA GLY A 149 -0.50 -4.94 13.44
C GLY A 149 0.91 -4.43 13.10
N LEU A 150 1.60 -5.05 12.13
CA LEU A 150 2.87 -4.48 11.65
C LEU A 150 2.65 -3.16 10.90
N LYS A 151 3.57 -2.21 11.08
CA LYS A 151 3.59 -0.94 10.34
C LYS A 151 3.95 -1.08 8.86
N SER A 152 4.48 -2.23 8.43
CA SER A 152 4.71 -2.60 7.04
C SER A 152 3.38 -2.97 6.34
N ASP A 153 2.45 -2.03 6.34
CA ASP A 153 1.12 -2.17 5.77
C ASP A 153 1.13 -2.02 4.25
N TRP A 154 0.00 -2.34 3.62
CA TRP A 154 -0.17 -2.20 2.18
C TRP A 154 -0.47 -0.75 1.81
N TYR A 155 0.57 0.03 1.54
CA TYR A 155 0.39 1.36 0.94
C TYR A 155 0.21 1.23 -0.57
N CYS A 156 1.12 0.53 -1.24
CA CYS A 156 1.04 0.30 -2.68
C CYS A 156 1.89 -0.89 -3.13
N LEU A 157 1.34 -1.73 -4.01
CA LEU A 157 2.09 -2.72 -4.78
C LEU A 157 2.58 -2.07 -6.08
N CYS A 158 3.61 -1.25 -5.98
CA CYS A 158 4.14 -0.48 -7.11
C CYS A 158 5.65 -0.18 -7.01
N LEU A 159 6.39 -0.89 -6.16
CA LEU A 159 7.83 -0.71 -6.03
C LEU A 159 8.56 -1.38 -7.20
N ASP A 160 9.38 -0.60 -7.90
CA ASP A 160 10.17 -1.02 -9.05
C ASP A 160 11.65 -1.28 -8.68
N ALA A 161 12.57 -1.16 -9.64
CA ALA A 161 13.88 -1.78 -9.56
C ALA A 161 14.95 -1.04 -8.73
N ASP A 162 14.78 0.26 -8.55
CA ASP A 162 15.77 1.15 -7.93
C ASP A 162 15.30 1.64 -6.55
N ALA A 163 16.26 1.73 -5.63
CA ALA A 163 16.10 2.32 -4.31
C ALA A 163 16.66 3.75 -4.28
N HIS A 164 16.04 4.62 -3.48
CA HIS A 164 16.48 5.99 -3.25
C HIS A 164 16.19 6.41 -1.81
N HIS A 165 16.68 7.58 -1.39
CA HIS A 165 16.45 8.12 -0.03
C HIS A 165 16.83 7.12 1.08
N TRP A 166 17.91 6.34 0.89
CA TRP A 166 18.36 5.38 1.91
C TRP A 166 19.22 6.06 2.98
N ARG A 167 19.17 5.51 4.19
CA ARG A 167 20.09 5.89 5.28
C ARG A 167 21.47 5.29 5.01
N ALA A 168 22.36 6.04 4.37
CA ALA A 168 23.68 5.58 3.96
C ALA A 168 24.56 5.01 5.10
N GLU A 169 24.32 5.45 6.34
CA GLU A 169 25.00 4.96 7.54
C GLU A 169 24.34 3.73 8.19
N HIS A 170 23.21 3.25 7.65
CA HIS A 170 22.53 2.09 8.19
C HIS A 170 23.43 0.83 8.07
N PRO A 171 23.48 -0.04 9.11
CA PRO A 171 24.40 -1.18 9.13
C PRO A 171 24.33 -2.09 7.91
N ILE A 172 23.16 -2.24 7.28
CA ILE A 172 22.99 -3.14 6.12
C ILE A 172 23.83 -2.74 4.90
N PHE A 173 24.17 -1.44 4.79
CA PHE A 173 25.00 -0.92 3.71
C PHE A 173 26.49 -0.91 4.07
N LYS A 174 26.86 -1.35 5.27
CA LYS A 174 28.25 -1.31 5.77
C LYS A 174 28.83 -2.70 5.95
N GLY A 175 28.06 -3.64 6.52
CA GLY A 175 28.56 -4.97 6.82
C GLY A 175 27.58 -5.86 7.59
N PRO A 176 28.00 -7.07 7.97
CA PRO A 176 29.39 -7.55 7.98
C PRO A 176 29.98 -7.90 6.60
N PHE A 177 29.15 -8.12 5.58
CA PHE A 177 29.62 -8.36 4.22
C PHE A 177 29.87 -7.00 3.54
N PRO A 178 31.09 -6.73 3.03
CA PRO A 178 31.42 -5.42 2.46
C PRO A 178 30.51 -5.07 1.27
N VAL A 179 29.85 -3.91 1.33
CA VAL A 179 29.03 -3.38 0.24
C VAL A 179 29.74 -2.18 -0.37
N LYS A 180 29.93 -2.20 -1.69
CA LYS A 180 30.27 -1.01 -2.46
C LYS A 180 29.09 -0.66 -3.34
N MET A 181 28.25 0.27 -2.89
CA MET A 181 27.06 0.66 -3.63
C MET A 181 27.42 1.48 -4.88
N THR A 182 26.86 1.10 -6.02
CA THR A 182 26.90 1.87 -7.26
C THR A 182 25.68 2.79 -7.29
N VAL A 183 25.92 4.07 -7.05
CA VAL A 183 24.90 5.11 -7.00
C VAL A 183 24.97 5.99 -8.24
N ARG A 184 23.82 6.42 -8.73
CA ARG A 184 23.69 7.31 -9.89
C ARG A 184 22.62 8.37 -9.63
N MET A 185 22.81 9.56 -10.17
CA MET A 185 21.77 10.59 -10.19
C MET A 185 20.77 10.24 -11.29
N CYS A 186 19.49 10.12 -10.95
CA CYS A 186 18.40 9.81 -11.87
C CYS A 186 17.31 10.87 -11.77
N PRO A 187 16.49 11.06 -12.82
CA PRO A 187 15.25 11.83 -12.70
C PRO A 187 14.38 11.28 -11.56
N THR A 188 13.74 12.19 -10.84
CA THR A 188 12.78 11.81 -9.80
C THR A 188 11.59 11.07 -10.43
N PRO A 189 11.09 9.98 -9.82
CA PRO A 189 9.92 9.28 -10.33
C PRO A 189 8.75 10.23 -10.57
N SER A 190 8.15 10.19 -11.77
CA SER A 190 7.14 11.18 -12.17
C SER A 190 5.94 11.23 -11.23
N ASP A 191 5.55 10.08 -10.67
CA ASP A 191 4.41 9.98 -9.76
C ASP A 191 4.66 10.67 -8.41
N ALA A 192 5.92 10.87 -8.00
CA ALA A 192 6.23 11.57 -6.75
C ALA A 192 5.74 13.04 -6.78
N PHE A 193 5.72 13.67 -7.96
CA PHE A 193 5.23 15.04 -8.12
C PHE A 193 3.71 15.14 -7.91
N HIS A 194 2.95 14.06 -8.11
CA HIS A 194 1.52 14.04 -7.78
C HIS A 194 1.25 14.16 -6.29
N TYR A 195 2.26 13.91 -5.45
CA TYR A 195 2.16 13.95 -3.99
C TYR A 195 3.06 15.03 -3.37
N ALA A 196 3.47 16.03 -4.15
CA ALA A 196 4.39 17.08 -3.69
C ALA A 196 3.88 17.83 -2.45
N TYR A 197 2.56 17.93 -2.27
CA TYR A 197 1.92 18.55 -1.11
C TYR A 197 2.17 17.83 0.22
N PHE A 198 2.61 16.58 0.23
CA PHE A 198 3.04 15.89 1.46
C PHE A 198 4.47 16.26 1.90
N MET A 199 5.27 16.82 0.99
CA MET A 199 6.68 17.13 1.24
C MET A 199 6.83 18.53 1.84
N ASP A 200 7.66 18.66 2.87
CA ASP A 200 7.95 19.97 3.48
C ASP A 200 8.87 20.84 2.59
N GLU A 201 9.65 20.19 1.72
CA GLU A 201 10.52 20.82 0.73
C GLU A 201 10.06 20.47 -0.69
N PRO A 202 10.32 21.34 -1.69
CA PRO A 202 10.02 21.04 -3.08
C PRO A 202 10.63 19.70 -3.52
N VAL A 203 9.84 18.89 -4.21
CA VAL A 203 10.31 17.64 -4.81
C VAL A 203 11.44 17.95 -5.80
N PRO A 204 12.66 17.41 -5.62
CA PRO A 204 13.77 17.71 -6.52
C PRO A 204 13.55 17.08 -7.90
N ASP A 205 14.13 17.66 -8.94
CA ASP A 205 14.07 17.11 -10.32
C ASP A 205 14.82 15.77 -10.47
N SER A 206 15.81 15.53 -9.60
CA SER A 206 16.64 14.34 -9.62
C SER A 206 17.04 13.86 -8.22
N VAL A 207 17.15 12.55 -8.05
CA VAL A 207 17.52 11.90 -6.80
C VAL A 207 18.61 10.85 -7.02
N LEU A 208 19.43 10.60 -5.99
CA LEU A 208 20.38 9.49 -6.02
C LEU A 208 19.62 8.17 -5.94
N MET A 209 19.98 7.24 -6.83
CA MET A 209 19.42 5.90 -6.90
C MET A 209 20.51 4.84 -6.97
N TRP A 210 20.25 3.66 -6.41
CA TRP A 210 21.03 2.46 -6.65
C TRP A 210 20.12 1.32 -7.10
N LYS A 211 20.65 0.44 -7.96
CA LYS A 211 19.87 -0.62 -8.59
C LYS A 211 19.81 -1.85 -7.69
N VAL A 212 18.61 -2.18 -7.19
CA VAL A 212 18.40 -3.35 -6.33
C VAL A 212 18.21 -4.62 -7.16
N GLN A 213 17.42 -4.51 -8.23
CA GLN A 213 17.10 -5.62 -9.13
C GLN A 213 17.29 -5.22 -10.59
N ASN A 214 17.76 -6.16 -11.41
CA ASN A 214 18.07 -5.96 -12.82
C ASN A 214 16.82 -5.80 -13.68
N LYS A 215 15.73 -6.45 -13.27
CA LYS A 215 14.39 -6.37 -13.85
C LYS A 215 13.43 -5.70 -12.87
N GLY A 216 12.48 -4.96 -13.39
CA GLY A 216 11.38 -4.35 -12.64
C GLY A 216 10.11 -4.40 -13.48
N TYR A 217 8.94 -4.21 -12.86
CA TYR A 217 7.66 -4.29 -13.58
C TYR A 217 7.53 -3.21 -14.66
N GLN A 218 8.21 -2.07 -14.48
CA GLN A 218 8.23 -1.00 -15.49
C GLN A 218 9.11 -1.34 -16.71
N THR A 219 10.02 -2.31 -16.57
CA THR A 219 10.97 -2.70 -17.63
C THR A 219 10.70 -4.08 -18.22
N HIS A 220 9.96 -4.93 -17.50
CA HIS A 220 9.67 -6.30 -17.87
C HIS A 220 8.22 -6.64 -17.53
N GLU A 221 7.38 -6.71 -18.56
CA GLU A 221 5.96 -7.06 -18.42
C GLU A 221 5.78 -8.39 -17.68
N GLY A 222 4.85 -8.43 -16.73
CA GLY A 222 4.54 -9.61 -15.94
C GLY A 222 5.58 -9.97 -14.88
N PHE A 223 6.63 -9.16 -14.68
CA PHE A 223 7.54 -9.33 -13.56
C PHE A 223 6.85 -9.01 -12.23
N ARG A 224 7.18 -9.76 -11.17
CA ARG A 224 6.61 -9.55 -9.83
C ARG A 224 6.86 -8.11 -9.35
N VAL A 225 5.79 -7.47 -8.88
CA VAL A 225 5.81 -6.09 -8.38
C VAL A 225 6.18 -6.07 -6.90
N GLY A 226 7.02 -5.12 -6.48
CA GLY A 226 7.36 -4.93 -5.06
C GLY A 226 6.33 -4.10 -4.31
N MET A 227 6.41 -4.10 -2.98
CA MET A 227 5.48 -3.37 -2.11
C MET A 227 6.19 -2.28 -1.29
N VAL A 228 5.63 -1.07 -1.28
CA VAL A 228 5.97 -0.03 -0.31
C VAL A 228 4.93 0.04 0.81
N ALA A 229 5.37 0.36 2.02
CA ALA A 229 4.53 0.64 3.18
C ALA A 229 4.37 2.14 3.42
N ARG A 230 3.35 2.53 4.19
CA ARG A 230 3.00 3.95 4.34
C ARG A 230 4.02 4.65 5.26
N PRO A 231 4.55 5.83 4.89
CA PRO A 231 5.56 6.50 5.69
C PRO A 231 5.00 7.24 6.91
N TRP A 232 3.75 7.69 6.83
CA TRP A 232 3.15 8.53 7.87
C TRP A 232 2.90 7.74 9.16
N GLY A 233 3.60 8.16 10.22
CA GLY A 233 3.66 7.46 11.50
C GLY A 233 4.52 6.21 11.50
N PHE A 234 5.29 5.91 10.44
CA PHE A 234 6.13 4.72 10.42
C PHE A 234 7.15 4.75 11.58
N GLU A 235 7.82 5.88 11.79
CA GLU A 235 8.82 6.09 12.85
C GLU A 235 8.30 6.83 14.08
N ASP A 236 6.98 6.93 14.27
CA ASP A 236 6.40 7.52 15.50
C ASP A 236 6.54 6.60 16.75
N SER A 237 7.31 5.51 16.63
CA SER A 237 7.61 4.59 17.71
C SER A 237 9.07 4.14 17.68
N PRO A 238 9.72 3.93 18.84
CA PRO A 238 11.14 3.61 18.90
C PRO A 238 11.47 2.17 18.47
N ASP A 239 10.46 1.31 18.31
CA ASP A 239 10.62 -0.03 17.76
C ASP A 239 10.52 -0.09 16.24
N ALA A 240 10.28 1.04 15.55
CA ALA A 240 10.24 1.14 14.11
C ALA A 240 11.41 1.96 13.56
N GLU A 241 11.82 1.67 12.33
CA GLU A 241 12.91 2.35 11.65
C GLU A 241 12.71 2.34 10.13
N TYR A 242 12.70 3.51 9.52
CA TYR A 242 12.81 3.68 8.07
C TYR A 242 14.26 3.47 7.62
N ILE A 243 14.47 2.73 6.53
CA ILE A 243 15.82 2.47 6.01
C ILE A 243 15.98 3.02 4.59
N SER A 244 15.00 2.81 3.71
CA SER A 244 15.05 3.25 2.31
C SER A 244 13.66 3.38 1.72
N SER A 245 13.52 4.28 0.74
CA SER A 245 12.45 4.27 -0.23
C SER A 245 12.94 3.67 -1.56
N GLY A 246 12.13 3.73 -2.59
CA GLY A 246 12.47 3.32 -3.94
C GLY A 246 11.44 3.79 -4.95
N VAL A 247 11.78 3.60 -6.22
CA VAL A 247 10.96 4.04 -7.35
C VAL A 247 9.59 3.37 -7.27
N CYS A 248 8.56 4.15 -6.99
CA CYS A 248 7.19 3.69 -6.86
C CYS A 248 6.20 4.82 -7.20
N ALA A 249 4.92 4.47 -7.32
CA ALA A 249 3.85 5.41 -7.65
C ALA A 249 3.35 6.23 -6.43
N LYS A 250 4.22 6.52 -5.46
CA LYS A 250 3.88 7.19 -4.18
C LYS A 250 4.93 8.23 -3.80
N THR A 251 4.78 8.85 -2.63
CA THR A 251 5.70 9.86 -2.08
C THR A 251 7.14 9.34 -1.97
N LEU A 252 8.14 10.24 -2.00
CA LEU A 252 9.57 9.89 -1.95
C LEU A 252 10.02 9.25 -0.64
N ASP A 253 9.21 9.34 0.41
CA ASP A 253 9.42 8.73 1.71
C ASP A 253 8.72 7.38 1.86
N ALA A 254 7.95 6.90 0.87
CA ALA A 254 7.29 5.59 0.93
C ALA A 254 8.27 4.47 1.29
N VAL A 255 7.91 3.60 2.23
CA VAL A 255 8.88 2.70 2.87
C VAL A 255 9.09 1.43 2.06
N ALA A 256 10.21 1.38 1.33
CA ALA A 256 10.64 0.20 0.57
C ALA A 256 11.42 -0.78 1.46
N ILE A 257 12.26 -0.26 2.36
CA ILE A 257 12.96 -1.05 3.38
C ILE A 257 12.73 -0.38 4.74
N GLY A 258 12.28 -1.16 5.72
CA GLY A 258 12.07 -0.69 7.08
C GLY A 258 11.99 -1.83 8.09
N ARG A 259 12.22 -1.52 9.37
CA ARG A 259 12.10 -2.47 10.48
C ARG A 259 10.93 -2.09 11.39
N HIS A 260 10.22 -3.08 11.92
CA HIS A 260 9.27 -2.92 13.01
C HIS A 260 9.41 -4.09 13.99
N GLY A 261 9.89 -3.81 15.20
CA GLY A 261 10.30 -4.84 16.15
C GLY A 261 11.33 -5.80 15.56
N ASN A 262 11.02 -7.09 15.58
CA ASN A 262 11.79 -8.21 15.03
C ASN A 262 11.49 -8.50 13.55
N PHE A 263 10.77 -7.62 12.85
CA PHE A 263 10.45 -7.77 11.43
C PHE A 263 11.20 -6.74 10.59
N LEU A 264 11.78 -7.19 9.48
CA LEU A 264 12.35 -6.33 8.45
C LEU A 264 11.54 -6.52 7.15
N HIS A 265 10.93 -5.44 6.69
CA HIS A 265 10.27 -5.35 5.41
C HIS A 265 11.31 -5.11 4.32
N TRP A 266 11.47 -6.07 3.41
CA TRP A 266 12.22 -5.94 2.16
C TRP A 266 11.22 -5.85 1.00
N GLY A 267 10.82 -4.64 0.64
CA GLY A 267 9.75 -4.41 -0.34
C GLY A 267 10.06 -4.87 -1.76
N PHE A 268 11.34 -4.98 -2.12
CA PHE A 268 11.76 -5.36 -3.48
C PHE A 268 11.41 -6.81 -3.79
N ALA A 269 10.99 -7.05 -5.03
CA ALA A 269 10.34 -8.29 -5.41
C ALA A 269 11.26 -9.33 -6.03
N ALA A 270 12.41 -8.96 -6.60
CA ALA A 270 13.23 -9.91 -7.37
C ALA A 270 13.82 -11.06 -6.55
N SER A 271 13.92 -12.24 -7.16
CA SER A 271 14.77 -13.32 -6.65
C SER A 271 16.27 -13.00 -6.85
N PRO A 272 17.19 -13.73 -6.20
CA PRO A 272 18.62 -13.52 -6.39
C PRO A 272 19.10 -13.75 -7.84
N ALA A 273 18.31 -14.41 -8.68
CA ALA A 273 18.65 -14.52 -10.10
C ALA A 273 18.64 -13.14 -10.79
N ASP A 274 17.79 -12.23 -10.33
CA ASP A 274 17.63 -10.89 -10.89
C ASP A 274 18.09 -9.77 -9.94
N MET A 275 18.51 -10.04 -8.70
CA MET A 275 19.18 -9.05 -7.86
C MET A 275 20.56 -8.64 -8.41
N THR A 276 20.97 -7.39 -8.20
CA THR A 276 22.38 -7.00 -8.40
C THR A 276 23.27 -7.68 -7.35
N GLU A 277 24.58 -7.81 -7.62
CA GLU A 277 25.51 -8.41 -6.63
C GLU A 277 25.54 -7.61 -5.33
N GLU A 278 25.50 -6.27 -5.43
CA GLU A 278 25.42 -5.37 -4.27
C GLU A 278 24.13 -5.60 -3.47
N ALA A 279 22.99 -5.75 -4.15
CA ALA A 279 21.71 -6.03 -3.49
C ALA A 279 21.72 -7.38 -2.76
N LYS A 280 22.34 -8.41 -3.34
CA LYS A 280 22.51 -9.71 -2.65
C LYS A 280 23.28 -9.52 -1.35
N THR A 281 24.37 -8.76 -1.37
CA THR A 281 25.16 -8.49 -0.18
C THR A 281 24.38 -7.66 0.85
N VAL A 282 23.66 -6.62 0.43
CA VAL A 282 22.80 -5.81 1.31
C VAL A 282 21.68 -6.66 1.93
N PHE A 283 21.05 -7.55 1.16
CA PHE A 283 20.03 -8.48 1.65
C PHE A 283 20.61 -9.44 2.71
N ALA A 284 21.80 -9.99 2.47
CA ALA A 284 22.49 -10.82 3.45
C ALA A 284 22.84 -10.03 4.73
N ASN A 285 23.28 -8.78 4.60
CA ASN A 285 23.50 -7.91 5.77
C ASN A 285 22.19 -7.58 6.50
N ALA A 286 21.05 -7.46 5.80
CA ALA A 286 19.74 -7.26 6.42
C ALA A 286 19.35 -8.44 7.33
N ILE A 287 19.66 -9.68 6.92
CA ILE A 287 19.48 -10.88 7.75
C ILE A 287 20.36 -10.81 9.01
N VAL A 288 21.63 -10.41 8.87
CA VAL A 288 22.53 -10.26 10.04
C VAL A 288 22.08 -9.13 10.96
N TYR A 289 21.55 -8.05 10.40
CA TYR A 289 21.04 -6.93 11.17
C TYR A 289 19.80 -7.35 11.98
N ILE A 290 18.81 -7.99 11.36
CA ILE A 290 17.56 -8.34 12.03
C ILE A 290 17.73 -9.46 13.07
N SER A 291 18.75 -10.33 12.94
CA SER A 291 19.01 -11.41 13.90
C SER A 291 19.24 -10.90 15.34
N ARG A 292 19.66 -9.65 15.49
CA ARG A 292 19.90 -8.98 16.79
C ARG A 292 18.62 -8.60 17.53
N PHE A 293 17.46 -8.73 16.88
CA PHE A 293 16.16 -8.31 17.40
C PHE A 293 15.32 -9.48 17.90
N ALA A 294 15.92 -10.65 18.16
CA ALA A 294 15.22 -11.77 18.78
C ALA A 294 14.61 -11.35 20.13
N GLY A 295 13.34 -11.70 20.36
CA GLY A 295 12.58 -11.30 21.54
C GLY A 295 11.98 -9.89 21.45
N GLN A 296 12.38 -9.06 20.48
CA GLN A 296 11.91 -7.68 20.34
C GLN A 296 10.64 -7.60 19.49
N LYS A 297 9.58 -8.30 19.91
CA LYS A 297 8.26 -8.21 19.24
C LYS A 297 7.80 -6.75 19.11
N PRO A 298 7.05 -6.39 18.06
CA PRO A 298 6.47 -5.06 17.97
C PRO A 298 5.56 -4.83 19.17
N PHE A 299 5.72 -3.69 19.84
CA PHE A 299 4.83 -3.33 20.94
C PHE A 299 3.85 -2.23 20.52
N VAL A 300 4.20 -1.42 19.52
CA VAL A 300 3.22 -0.60 18.80
C VAL A 300 2.52 -1.46 17.76
N ARG A 301 1.19 -1.35 17.67
CA ARG A 301 0.39 -2.16 16.74
C ARG A 301 -0.49 -1.27 15.86
N LYS A 302 -0.28 -1.35 14.55
CA LYS A 302 -1.08 -0.69 13.53
C LYS A 302 -2.12 -1.66 12.97
N TYR A 303 -3.17 -1.92 13.74
CA TYR A 303 -4.28 -2.79 13.28
C TYR A 303 -5.21 -2.08 12.30
N ASN A 304 -5.33 -0.75 12.40
CA ASN A 304 -5.99 0.08 11.39
C ASN A 304 -4.95 0.52 10.37
N ASP A 305 -4.94 -0.16 9.22
CA ASP A 305 -4.05 0.14 8.10
C ASP A 305 -4.44 1.41 7.34
N ARG A 306 -5.54 2.09 7.69
CA ARG A 306 -5.98 3.35 7.07
C ARG A 306 -6.19 4.45 8.11
N ILE A 307 -5.52 4.31 9.24
CA ILE A 307 -5.53 5.30 10.29
C ILE A 307 -4.98 6.63 9.75
N ALA A 308 -5.76 7.70 9.91
CA ALA A 308 -5.30 9.03 9.56
C ALA A 308 -4.24 9.46 10.56
N THR A 309 -3.19 10.10 10.06
CA THR A 309 -2.16 10.78 10.87
C THR A 309 -2.27 12.28 10.63
N ARG A 310 -1.52 13.09 11.37
CA ARG A 310 -1.49 14.54 11.14
C ARG A 310 -1.09 14.90 9.70
N GLU A 311 -0.29 14.06 9.05
CA GLU A 311 0.16 14.27 7.67
C GLU A 311 -1.02 14.37 6.70
N TYR A 312 -2.15 13.73 7.02
CA TYR A 312 -3.36 13.83 6.21
C TYR A 312 -3.90 15.27 6.11
N VAL A 313 -3.61 16.12 7.09
CA VAL A 313 -3.98 17.55 7.03
C VAL A 313 -3.31 18.28 5.87
N LYS A 314 -2.10 17.87 5.45
CA LYS A 314 -1.42 18.48 4.29
C LYS A 314 -2.22 18.26 3.00
N GLU A 315 -2.77 17.07 2.81
CA GLU A 315 -3.65 16.79 1.68
C GLU A 315 -4.94 17.58 1.77
N GLN A 316 -5.58 17.60 2.95
CA GLN A 316 -6.83 18.34 3.15
C GLN A 316 -6.66 19.84 2.87
N LEU A 317 -5.54 20.42 3.29
CA LEU A 317 -5.15 21.78 2.97
C LEU A 317 -4.98 21.96 1.46
N TYR A 318 -4.22 21.10 0.78
CA TYR A 318 -4.01 21.19 -0.66
C TYR A 318 -5.34 21.11 -1.44
N LEU A 319 -6.17 20.12 -1.13
CA LEU A 319 -7.49 19.91 -1.75
C LEU A 319 -8.51 21.02 -1.44
N SER A 320 -8.18 21.93 -0.51
CA SER A 320 -8.98 23.13 -0.23
C SER A 320 -8.56 24.35 -1.04
N THR A 321 -7.57 24.24 -1.94
CA THR A 321 -7.01 25.38 -2.69
C THR A 321 -7.54 25.48 -4.12
N ARG A 322 -7.55 26.72 -4.64
CA ARG A 322 -7.76 26.98 -6.08
C ARG A 322 -6.64 26.41 -6.94
N GLU A 323 -5.41 26.31 -6.43
CA GLU A 323 -4.28 25.70 -7.14
C GLU A 323 -4.58 24.23 -7.47
N ALA A 324 -4.93 23.43 -6.48
CA ALA A 324 -5.29 22.01 -6.68
C ALA A 324 -6.45 21.85 -7.66
N TRP A 325 -7.46 22.72 -7.55
CA TRP A 325 -8.58 22.74 -8.49
C TRP A 325 -8.15 23.08 -9.92
N GLN A 326 -7.32 24.10 -10.10
CA GLN A 326 -6.82 24.53 -11.41
C GLN A 326 -5.98 23.46 -12.09
N GLU A 327 -5.10 22.78 -11.33
CA GLU A 327 -4.32 21.67 -11.87
C GLU A 327 -5.21 20.53 -12.38
N ARG A 328 -6.25 20.18 -11.60
CA ARG A 328 -7.21 19.16 -12.02
C ARG A 328 -8.00 19.57 -13.25
N VAL A 329 -8.51 20.81 -13.30
CA VAL A 329 -9.24 21.34 -14.46
C VAL A 329 -8.36 21.32 -15.70
N LYS A 330 -7.11 21.79 -15.59
CA LYS A 330 -6.15 21.77 -16.69
C LYS A 330 -5.93 20.35 -17.23
N SER A 331 -5.71 19.38 -16.34
CA SER A 331 -5.54 17.97 -16.72
C SER A 331 -6.79 17.41 -17.42
N ASP A 332 -7.99 17.69 -16.87
CA ASP A 332 -9.26 17.26 -17.46
C ASP A 332 -9.49 17.89 -18.86
N GLU A 333 -9.17 19.17 -19.04
CA GLU A 333 -9.29 19.88 -20.32
C GLU A 333 -8.30 19.40 -21.38
N GLU A 334 -7.02 19.21 -21.00
CA GLU A 334 -5.99 18.67 -21.89
C GLU A 334 -6.36 17.26 -22.37
N PHE A 335 -6.80 16.40 -21.46
CA PHE A 335 -7.27 15.06 -21.79
C PHE A 335 -8.54 15.07 -22.65
N ALA A 336 -9.49 15.96 -22.37
CA ALA A 336 -10.70 16.11 -23.19
C ALA A 336 -10.36 16.52 -24.63
N ALA A 337 -9.43 17.46 -24.80
CA ALA A 337 -8.98 17.90 -26.11
C ALA A 337 -8.27 16.77 -26.88
N GLU A 338 -7.42 15.98 -26.21
CA GLU A 338 -6.78 14.81 -26.81
C GLU A 338 -7.79 13.71 -27.16
N GLY A 339 -8.70 13.39 -26.24
CA GLY A 339 -9.73 12.36 -26.43
C GLY A 339 -10.65 12.65 -27.60
N LEU A 340 -11.06 13.92 -27.80
CA LEU A 340 -11.85 14.34 -28.96
C LEU A 340 -11.07 14.22 -30.29
N LYS A 341 -9.76 14.48 -30.28
CA LYS A 341 -8.90 14.24 -31.47
C LYS A 341 -8.83 12.76 -31.77
N LEU A 342 -8.57 11.93 -30.76
CA LEU A 342 -8.45 10.48 -30.91
C LEU A 342 -9.78 9.85 -31.36
N LYS A 343 -10.92 10.30 -30.84
CA LYS A 343 -12.26 9.89 -31.30
C LYS A 343 -12.42 10.01 -32.81
N LYS A 344 -12.02 11.15 -33.41
CA LYS A 344 -12.11 11.35 -34.86
C LYS A 344 -11.24 10.35 -35.64
N VAL A 345 -10.02 10.12 -35.18
CA VAL A 345 -9.08 9.16 -35.78
C VAL A 345 -9.65 7.74 -35.71
N VAL A 346 -10.16 7.34 -34.56
CA VAL A 346 -10.73 6.01 -34.32
C VAL A 346 -12.00 5.78 -35.15
N GLN A 347 -12.87 6.79 -35.26
CA GLN A 347 -14.08 6.70 -36.09
C GLN A 347 -13.74 6.53 -37.57
N GLU A 348 -12.71 7.21 -38.07
CA GLU A 348 -12.25 7.04 -39.45
C GLU A 348 -11.59 5.67 -39.67
N LYS A 349 -10.78 5.20 -38.71
CA LYS A 349 -10.23 3.85 -38.70
C LYS A 349 -11.34 2.79 -38.74
N GLN A 350 -12.40 2.97 -37.97
CA GLN A 350 -13.57 2.09 -37.98
C GLN A 350 -14.30 2.11 -39.34
N ARG A 351 -14.49 3.28 -39.96
CA ARG A 351 -15.12 3.40 -41.29
C ARG A 351 -14.32 2.69 -42.38
N ARG A 352 -12.99 2.67 -42.26
CA ARG A 352 -12.08 1.94 -43.16
C ARG A 352 -12.05 0.43 -42.90
N GLY A 353 -12.80 -0.07 -41.91
CA GLY A 353 -12.84 -1.49 -41.57
C GLY A 353 -11.58 -2.00 -40.85
N GLU A 354 -10.73 -1.10 -40.37
CA GLU A 354 -9.50 -1.46 -39.65
C GLU A 354 -9.81 -1.91 -38.22
N LYS A 355 -9.03 -2.87 -37.72
CA LYS A 355 -9.18 -3.38 -36.34
C LYS A 355 -8.73 -2.32 -35.33
N LEU A 356 -9.59 -2.00 -34.38
CA LEU A 356 -9.28 -1.14 -33.25
C LEU A 356 -8.61 -1.96 -32.14
N ASN A 357 -7.63 -1.36 -31.46
CA ASN A 357 -7.10 -1.90 -30.20
C ASN A 357 -7.99 -1.48 -29.02
N ARG A 358 -7.73 -2.04 -27.84
CA ARG A 358 -8.53 -1.80 -26.63
C ARG A 358 -8.59 -0.31 -26.24
N ARG A 359 -7.47 0.40 -26.31
CA ARG A 359 -7.40 1.83 -25.99
C ARG A 359 -8.24 2.64 -26.98
N GLU A 360 -8.10 2.36 -28.28
CA GLU A 360 -8.88 3.00 -29.34
C GLU A 360 -10.39 2.80 -29.15
N GLU A 361 -10.83 1.60 -28.76
CA GLU A 361 -12.25 1.30 -28.53
C GLU A 361 -12.89 2.20 -27.47
N MET A 362 -12.15 2.59 -26.43
CA MET A 362 -12.63 3.53 -25.41
C MET A 362 -12.92 4.91 -25.97
N PHE A 363 -12.13 5.36 -26.95
CA PHE A 363 -12.29 6.69 -27.53
C PHE A 363 -13.38 6.76 -28.60
N LEU A 364 -13.90 5.62 -29.07
CA LEU A 364 -14.90 5.55 -30.13
C LEU A 364 -16.18 6.35 -29.79
N ASN A 365 -16.63 6.23 -28.55
CA ASN A 365 -17.81 6.91 -28.01
C ASN A 365 -17.45 7.99 -26.98
N TYR A 366 -16.20 8.48 -27.00
CA TYR A 366 -15.74 9.44 -25.99
C TYR A 366 -16.59 10.70 -25.98
N GLU A 367 -17.07 11.05 -24.79
CA GLU A 367 -17.80 12.27 -24.50
C GLU A 367 -17.16 12.89 -23.26
N PRO A 368 -16.49 14.06 -23.40
CA PRO A 368 -15.84 14.71 -22.28
C PRO A 368 -16.87 15.10 -21.23
N GLN A 369 -16.53 14.84 -19.97
CA GLN A 369 -17.32 15.33 -18.84
C GLN A 369 -17.00 16.81 -18.59
N PRO A 370 -17.96 17.61 -18.15
CA PRO A 370 -17.67 18.99 -17.75
C PRO A 370 -16.64 18.98 -16.60
N PRO A 371 -15.64 19.88 -16.62
CA PRO A 371 -14.74 20.04 -15.49
C PRO A 371 -15.51 20.32 -14.21
N MET A 372 -15.03 19.76 -13.09
CA MET A 372 -15.64 19.99 -11.79
C MET A 372 -15.53 21.47 -11.40
N SER A 373 -16.58 22.04 -10.81
CA SER A 373 -16.51 23.38 -10.24
C SER A 373 -15.68 23.40 -8.95
N TYR A 374 -15.14 24.56 -8.57
CA TYR A 374 -14.40 24.68 -7.32
C TYR A 374 -15.28 24.35 -6.10
N ALA A 375 -16.53 24.81 -6.10
CA ALA A 375 -17.52 24.45 -5.07
C ALA A 375 -17.74 22.93 -4.97
N ASP A 376 -17.82 22.21 -6.09
CA ASP A 376 -18.03 20.75 -6.05
C ASP A 376 -16.78 20.00 -5.58
N MET A 377 -15.58 20.53 -5.85
CA MET A 377 -14.33 20.00 -5.28
C MET A 377 -14.32 20.18 -3.75
N LEU A 378 -14.65 21.37 -3.26
CA LEU A 378 -14.72 21.63 -1.82
C LEU A 378 -15.80 20.78 -1.14
N LYS A 379 -17.01 20.67 -1.70
CA LYS A 379 -18.05 19.76 -1.17
C LYS A 379 -17.58 18.31 -1.12
N ARG A 380 -16.82 17.87 -2.12
CA ARG A 380 -16.29 16.49 -2.19
C ARG A 380 -15.28 16.22 -1.08
N TYR A 381 -14.30 17.09 -0.90
CA TYR A 381 -13.15 16.80 -0.04
C TYR A 381 -13.23 17.42 1.35
N GLN A 382 -13.99 18.50 1.52
CA GLN A 382 -14.09 19.24 2.79
C GLN A 382 -15.39 18.96 3.54
N GLY A 383 -16.36 18.30 2.90
CA GLY A 383 -17.61 17.86 3.52
C GLY A 383 -18.34 19.00 4.24
N GLU A 384 -18.64 18.79 5.53
CA GLU A 384 -19.38 19.74 6.37
C GLU A 384 -18.68 21.11 6.52
N LEU A 385 -17.36 21.20 6.28
CA LEU A 385 -16.65 22.49 6.29
C LEU A 385 -17.09 23.40 5.14
N PHE A 386 -17.61 22.85 4.04
CA PHE A 386 -18.19 23.65 2.96
C PHE A 386 -19.44 24.42 3.41
N ASP A 387 -20.26 23.83 4.27
CA ASP A 387 -21.45 24.51 4.81
C ASP A 387 -21.07 25.71 5.69
N LEU A 388 -19.86 25.71 6.25
CA LEU A 388 -19.33 26.79 7.09
C LEU A 388 -18.59 27.86 6.27
N PHE A 389 -17.78 27.47 5.30
CA PHE A 389 -16.82 28.36 4.64
C PHE A 389 -17.15 28.67 3.17
N GLY A 390 -18.02 27.88 2.54
CA GLY A 390 -18.29 28.00 1.11
C GLY A 390 -17.00 27.90 0.29
N GLU A 391 -16.72 28.91 -0.53
CA GLU A 391 -15.48 28.97 -1.34
C GLU A 391 -14.35 29.83 -0.72
N ASP A 392 -14.43 30.17 0.58
CA ASP A 392 -13.36 30.93 1.27
C ASP A 392 -12.15 30.02 1.58
N GLU A 393 -11.24 29.91 0.60
CA GLU A 393 -9.96 29.19 0.71
C GLU A 393 -9.16 29.57 1.98
N ALA A 394 -9.15 30.86 2.35
CA ALA A 394 -8.40 31.31 3.51
C ALA A 394 -9.02 30.83 4.83
N ALA A 395 -10.34 30.59 4.87
CA ALA A 395 -11.01 30.02 6.03
C ALA A 395 -10.61 28.56 6.26
N TYR A 396 -10.50 27.74 5.21
CA TYR A 396 -9.98 26.37 5.33
C TYR A 396 -8.55 26.36 5.86
N ALA A 397 -7.68 27.20 5.29
CA ALA A 397 -6.30 27.30 5.74
C ALA A 397 -6.19 27.72 7.22
N ARG A 398 -7.02 28.66 7.69
CA ARG A 398 -7.10 29.03 9.11
C ARG A 398 -7.60 27.86 9.95
N TYR A 399 -8.70 27.21 9.55
CA TYR A 399 -9.28 26.08 10.27
C TYR A 399 -8.26 24.97 10.52
N TYR A 400 -7.58 24.48 9.49
CA TYR A 400 -6.61 23.39 9.66
C TYR A 400 -5.40 23.82 10.50
N ARG A 401 -4.88 25.04 10.31
CA ARG A 401 -3.72 25.54 11.09
C ARG A 401 -4.04 25.76 12.56
N GLU A 402 -5.20 26.33 12.87
CA GLU A 402 -5.62 26.61 14.25
C GLU A 402 -6.00 25.33 15.02
N ASN A 403 -6.34 24.24 14.32
CA ASN A 403 -6.77 22.99 14.91
C ASN A 403 -5.77 21.84 14.78
N ILE A 404 -4.58 22.07 14.20
CA ILE A 404 -3.59 21.02 13.92
C ILE A 404 -3.22 20.20 15.16
N ASP A 405 -3.12 20.87 16.32
CA ASP A 405 -2.75 20.27 17.62
C ASP A 405 -3.92 19.57 18.33
N TYR A 406 -5.11 19.61 17.73
CA TYR A 406 -6.35 19.11 18.33
C TYR A 406 -7.12 18.14 17.42
N PHE A 407 -6.58 17.81 16.24
CA PHE A 407 -7.14 16.73 15.46
C PHE A 407 -6.97 15.39 16.17
N TYR A 408 -7.88 14.47 15.88
CA TYR A 408 -7.86 13.08 16.31
C TYR A 408 -8.28 12.20 15.14
N GLY A 409 -7.44 11.20 14.84
CA GLY A 409 -7.65 10.25 13.74
C GLY A 409 -7.67 8.79 14.20
N GLY A 410 -7.90 8.54 15.49
CA GLY A 410 -7.86 7.19 16.08
C GLY A 410 -9.07 6.31 15.71
N GLU A 411 -10.01 6.83 14.92
CA GLU A 411 -11.26 6.19 14.51
C GLU A 411 -11.49 6.34 12.99
N GLY A 412 -12.22 5.40 12.39
CA GLY A 412 -12.53 5.41 10.97
C GLY A 412 -11.35 5.12 10.04
N MET A 413 -11.52 5.43 8.75
CA MET A 413 -10.51 5.31 7.70
C MET A 413 -10.32 6.68 7.07
N TYR A 414 -9.10 7.23 7.13
CA TYR A 414 -8.80 8.58 6.62
C TYR A 414 -9.68 9.69 7.22
N VAL A 415 -10.14 9.53 8.46
CA VAL A 415 -10.95 10.53 9.16
C VAL A 415 -10.09 11.29 10.16
N LEU A 416 -10.20 12.62 10.13
CA LEU A 416 -9.73 13.51 11.19
C LEU A 416 -10.91 14.32 11.72
N SER A 417 -11.06 14.36 13.04
CA SER A 417 -12.03 15.21 13.73
C SER A 417 -11.35 16.04 14.79
N ILE A 418 -11.92 17.19 15.16
CA ILE A 418 -11.41 17.97 16.30
C ILE A 418 -11.81 17.27 17.59
N ASP A 419 -10.84 16.99 18.44
CA ASP A 419 -11.08 16.55 19.80
C ASP A 419 -11.39 17.76 20.69
N GLU A 420 -12.68 18.06 20.84
CA GLU A 420 -13.16 19.20 21.64
C GLU A 420 -12.79 19.09 23.12
N ASP A 421 -12.62 17.88 23.66
CA ASP A 421 -12.16 17.71 25.05
C ASP A 421 -10.71 18.22 25.18
N VAL A 422 -9.82 17.80 24.27
CA VAL A 422 -8.41 18.22 24.24
C VAL A 422 -8.27 19.70 23.92
N LYS A 423 -9.00 20.18 22.91
CA LYS A 423 -9.03 21.60 22.52
C LYS A 423 -9.44 22.50 23.68
N SER A 424 -10.44 22.10 24.47
CA SER A 424 -10.88 22.86 25.64
C SER A 424 -9.82 23.00 26.74
N LEU A 425 -8.84 22.09 26.79
CA LEU A 425 -7.71 22.16 27.71
C LEU A 425 -6.53 22.98 27.17
N GLY A 426 -6.51 23.29 25.87
CA GLY A 426 -5.44 24.04 25.22
C GLY A 426 -4.08 23.32 25.22
N ILE A 427 -4.08 21.98 25.37
CA ILE A 427 -2.86 21.16 25.39
C ILE A 427 -2.87 20.27 24.15
N PRO A 428 -1.83 20.28 23.30
CA PRO A 428 -1.76 19.40 22.13
C PRO A 428 -1.93 17.92 22.47
N TYR A 429 -2.57 17.15 21.60
CA TYR A 429 -2.87 15.73 21.85
C TYR A 429 -1.64 14.86 22.15
N ASN A 430 -0.48 15.22 21.61
CA ASN A 430 0.77 14.48 21.74
C ASN A 430 1.65 14.97 22.91
N ASP A 431 1.20 15.96 23.68
CA ASP A 431 1.92 16.45 24.85
C ASP A 431 1.52 15.68 26.11
N LYS A 432 2.50 15.07 26.81
CA LYS A 432 2.25 14.28 28.03
C LYS A 432 1.56 15.07 29.16
N ARG A 433 1.61 16.41 29.13
CA ARG A 433 0.85 17.29 30.04
C ARG A 433 -0.66 17.10 29.92
N LEU A 434 -1.15 16.59 28.79
CA LEU A 434 -2.56 16.27 28.59
C LEU A 434 -3.01 15.19 29.60
N LEU A 435 -2.24 14.10 29.70
CA LEU A 435 -2.53 13.03 30.66
C LEU A 435 -2.46 13.54 32.09
N ASP A 436 -1.40 14.26 32.46
CA ASP A 436 -1.27 14.83 33.80
C ASP A 436 -2.45 15.76 34.18
N THR A 437 -2.91 16.57 33.22
CA THR A 437 -4.04 17.47 33.42
C THR A 437 -5.35 16.70 33.62
N ALA A 438 -5.60 15.68 32.80
CA ALA A 438 -6.76 14.81 32.96
C ALA A 438 -6.73 14.07 34.31
N ILE A 439 -5.58 13.56 34.75
CA ILE A 439 -5.43 12.92 36.06
C ILE A 439 -5.72 13.92 37.19
N ARG A 440 -5.21 15.16 37.11
CA ARG A 440 -5.51 16.21 38.10
C ARG A 440 -6.98 16.59 38.16
N LEU A 441 -7.70 16.53 37.05
CA LEU A 441 -9.15 16.72 37.01
C LEU A 441 -9.88 15.60 37.78
N LEU A 442 -9.49 14.34 37.56
CA LEU A 442 -10.00 13.19 38.31
C LEU A 442 -9.71 13.30 39.82
N GLU A 443 -8.46 13.60 40.19
CA GLU A 443 -8.04 13.74 41.60
C GLU A 443 -8.82 14.83 42.34
N LYS A 444 -9.26 15.87 41.63
CA LYS A 444 -10.04 16.99 42.19
C LYS A 444 -11.56 16.79 42.09
N GLY A 445 -12.03 15.70 41.47
CA GLY A 445 -13.44 15.48 41.19
C GLY A 445 -14.06 16.52 40.26
N LYS A 446 -13.27 17.12 39.36
CA LYS A 446 -13.74 18.14 38.40
C LYS A 446 -13.74 17.59 36.99
N GLU A 447 -14.79 17.87 36.22
CA GLU A 447 -14.90 17.46 34.81
C GLU A 447 -14.51 15.98 34.58
N THR A 448 -14.92 15.11 35.51
CA THR A 448 -14.44 13.73 35.60
C THR A 448 -14.76 12.91 34.34
N GLU A 449 -15.90 13.16 33.72
CA GLU A 449 -16.27 12.54 32.44
C GLU A 449 -15.32 12.91 31.31
N LYS A 450 -14.98 14.20 31.16
CA LYS A 450 -13.99 14.68 30.17
C LYS A 450 -12.64 14.04 30.41
N ALA A 451 -12.18 14.04 31.66
CA ALA A 451 -10.91 13.45 32.04
C ALA A 451 -10.85 11.95 31.71
N ASN A 452 -11.91 11.20 32.03
CA ASN A 452 -12.03 9.78 31.69
C ASN A 452 -12.05 9.56 30.17
N ARG A 453 -12.78 10.37 29.40
CA ARG A 453 -12.79 10.29 27.93
C ARG A 453 -11.39 10.49 27.35
N ILE A 454 -10.67 11.52 27.79
CA ILE A 454 -9.29 11.79 27.35
C ILE A 454 -8.37 10.60 27.70
N LEU A 455 -8.39 10.14 28.95
CA LEU A 455 -7.51 9.05 29.40
C LEU A 455 -7.80 7.73 28.67
N HIS A 456 -9.06 7.39 28.43
CA HIS A 456 -9.44 6.17 27.70
C HIS A 456 -9.20 6.26 26.19
N ARG A 457 -9.26 7.47 25.61
CA ARG A 457 -9.00 7.73 24.19
C ARG A 457 -7.51 7.64 23.88
N TYR A 458 -6.68 8.30 24.68
CA TYR A 458 -5.24 8.43 24.43
C TYR A 458 -4.36 7.42 25.18
N THR A 459 -4.95 6.46 25.91
CA THR A 459 -4.19 5.37 26.53
C THR A 459 -4.94 4.04 26.42
N LEU A 460 -4.21 2.93 26.50
CA LEU A 460 -4.77 1.58 26.62
C LEU A 460 -5.11 1.20 28.07
N CYS A 461 -4.75 2.06 29.04
CA CYS A 461 -5.00 1.82 30.46
C CYS A 461 -6.49 1.95 30.80
N ARG A 462 -6.96 1.16 31.77
CA ARG A 462 -8.35 1.14 32.25
C ARG A 462 -8.37 1.10 33.79
N PHE A 463 -7.81 2.12 34.42
CA PHE A 463 -7.82 2.24 35.88
C PHE A 463 -9.11 2.89 36.38
N GLU A 464 -9.63 2.41 37.50
CA GLU A 464 -10.85 2.94 38.09
C GLU A 464 -10.55 4.12 39.03
N ALA A 465 -9.45 4.05 39.79
CA ALA A 465 -9.11 5.07 40.79
C ALA A 465 -8.13 6.14 40.25
N PRO A 466 -8.34 7.43 40.57
CA PRO A 466 -7.39 8.49 40.19
C PRO A 466 -5.96 8.24 40.66
N GLN A 467 -5.79 7.61 41.83
CA GLN A 467 -4.47 7.29 42.39
C GLN A 467 -3.70 6.25 41.56
N GLU A 468 -4.39 5.31 40.91
CA GLU A 468 -3.78 4.32 40.03
C GLU A 468 -3.24 5.01 38.77
N TRP A 469 -4.05 5.89 38.17
CA TRP A 469 -3.61 6.73 37.05
C TRP A 469 -2.36 7.55 37.39
N ARG A 470 -2.37 8.24 38.55
CA ARG A 470 -1.23 9.03 39.02
C ARG A 470 0.02 8.17 39.19
N THR A 471 -0.12 7.02 39.85
CA THR A 471 1.00 6.10 40.09
C THR A 471 1.59 5.58 38.79
N TRP A 472 0.74 5.21 37.82
CA TRP A 472 1.20 4.80 36.50
C TRP A 472 1.90 5.94 35.75
N TYR A 473 1.34 7.15 35.76
CA TYR A 473 1.92 8.29 35.07
C TYR A 473 3.30 8.65 35.64
N GLU A 474 3.44 8.79 36.97
CA GLU A 474 4.73 9.12 37.59
C GLU A 474 5.81 8.05 37.33
N LYS A 475 5.42 6.77 37.32
CA LYS A 475 6.31 5.66 36.97
C LYS A 475 6.80 5.73 35.52
N ASN A 476 5.95 6.20 34.60
CA ASN A 476 6.16 6.04 33.17
C ASN A 476 6.45 7.33 32.39
N LYS A 477 6.22 8.52 32.95
CA LYS A 477 6.24 9.83 32.24
C LYS A 477 7.53 10.16 31.48
N GLU A 478 8.67 9.58 31.85
CA GLU A 478 9.95 9.78 31.13
C GLU A 478 10.14 8.79 29.97
N ARG A 479 9.33 7.74 29.91
CA ARG A 479 9.33 6.72 28.85
C ARG A 479 8.11 6.81 27.94
N LEU A 480 7.19 7.76 28.19
CA LEU A 480 6.03 7.97 27.36
C LEU A 480 6.43 8.56 26.01
N PHE A 481 5.84 8.03 24.95
CA PHE A 481 5.88 8.61 23.61
C PHE A 481 4.48 8.49 22.98
N PHE A 482 4.21 9.29 21.95
CA PHE A 482 2.92 9.30 21.26
C PHE A 482 3.03 8.67 19.88
N THR A 483 2.08 7.80 19.53
CA THR A 483 2.00 7.18 18.21
C THR A 483 0.63 7.41 17.59
N GLU A 484 0.59 8.02 16.42
CA GLU A 484 -0.63 8.23 15.64
C GLU A 484 -1.00 6.94 14.91
N SER A 485 -0.01 6.33 14.25
CA SER A 485 -0.19 5.07 13.51
C SER A 485 -0.54 3.89 14.42
N GLY A 486 -0.11 3.92 15.68
CA GLY A 486 -0.43 2.93 16.69
C GLY A 486 -1.82 3.08 17.31
N GLY A 487 -2.63 4.06 16.88
CA GLY A 487 -3.99 4.26 17.39
C GLY A 487 -4.24 5.61 18.07
N TRP A 488 -3.37 6.61 17.89
CA TRP A 488 -3.40 7.89 18.61
C TRP A 488 -3.29 7.71 20.13
N LEU A 489 -2.20 7.06 20.56
CA LEU A 489 -1.99 6.63 21.93
C LEU A 489 -0.67 7.14 22.50
N PHE A 490 -0.69 7.52 23.78
CA PHE A 490 0.51 7.51 24.61
C PHE A 490 0.83 6.07 25.01
N MET A 491 2.04 5.64 24.65
CA MET A 491 2.55 4.30 24.93
C MET A 491 3.84 4.40 25.75
N VAL A 492 4.22 3.30 26.39
CA VAL A 492 5.44 3.25 27.21
C VAL A 492 6.54 2.56 26.42
N ASN A 493 7.70 3.20 26.31
CA ASN A 493 8.89 2.59 25.74
C ASN A 493 9.44 1.52 26.71
N THR A 494 8.85 0.34 26.64
CA THR A 494 9.21 -0.84 27.43
C THR A 494 8.91 -2.11 26.65
N ARG A 495 9.71 -3.15 26.90
CA ARG A 495 9.47 -4.51 26.39
C ARG A 495 8.77 -5.39 27.42
N GLU A 496 8.73 -4.95 28.68
CA GLU A 496 7.97 -5.62 29.73
C GLU A 496 6.46 -5.41 29.51
N PRO A 497 5.61 -6.34 29.96
CA PRO A 497 4.17 -6.13 29.96
C PRO A 497 3.81 -4.84 30.72
N ASP A 498 3.12 -3.92 30.06
CA ASP A 498 2.57 -2.70 30.65
C ASP A 498 1.15 -2.49 30.10
N PRO A 499 0.17 -2.11 30.94
CA PRO A 499 -1.19 -1.82 30.49
C PRO A 499 -1.27 -0.79 29.36
N ALA A 500 -0.30 0.12 29.26
CA ALA A 500 -0.23 1.12 28.19
C ALA A 500 0.08 0.52 26.81
N ASN A 501 0.58 -0.71 26.76
CA ASN A 501 0.93 -1.43 25.55
C ASN A 501 0.02 -2.65 25.31
N ASP A 502 -1.06 -2.81 26.09
CA ASP A 502 -2.01 -3.92 25.98
C ASP A 502 -3.21 -3.55 25.12
N TYR A 503 -3.16 -3.94 23.84
CA TYR A 503 -4.23 -3.67 22.89
C TYR A 503 -5.50 -4.48 23.13
N SER A 504 -5.48 -5.50 24.00
CA SER A 504 -6.66 -6.33 24.28
C SER A 504 -7.83 -5.50 24.79
N ALA A 505 -7.56 -4.46 25.59
CA ALA A 505 -8.57 -3.55 26.13
C ALA A 505 -9.31 -2.72 25.06
N ARG A 506 -8.67 -2.47 23.90
CA ARG A 506 -9.27 -1.69 22.79
C ARG A 506 -10.12 -2.57 21.86
N TYR A 507 -9.77 -3.85 21.72
CA TYR A 507 -10.47 -4.80 20.82
C TYR A 507 -11.37 -5.80 21.57
N ALA A 508 -11.45 -5.74 22.91
CA ALA A 508 -12.40 -6.51 23.71
C ALA A 508 -13.85 -6.04 23.59
N GLN A 509 -14.09 -4.88 22.96
CA GLN A 509 -15.43 -4.39 22.65
C GLN A 509 -15.63 -4.46 21.13
N PRO A 510 -16.75 -5.05 20.64
CA PRO A 510 -17.09 -4.94 19.23
C PRO A 510 -17.15 -3.45 18.86
N VAL A 511 -16.55 -3.10 17.73
CA VAL A 511 -16.61 -1.74 17.19
C VAL A 511 -18.08 -1.40 17.00
N GLN A 512 -18.63 -0.61 17.92
CA GLN A 512 -19.99 -0.15 17.83
C GLN A 512 -19.98 1.10 16.95
N GLU A 513 -19.90 0.90 15.64
CA GLU A 513 -20.04 2.01 14.70
C GLU A 513 -21.51 2.37 14.52
N THR A 514 -21.81 3.60 14.92
CA THR A 514 -23.06 4.29 14.67
C THR A 514 -23.07 4.80 13.23
N SER A 515 -23.86 4.17 12.37
CA SER A 515 -24.82 4.85 11.48
C SER A 515 -25.43 3.85 10.50
N SER A 516 -26.68 3.50 10.77
CA SER A 516 -27.58 2.93 9.79
C SER A 516 -27.96 4.02 8.77
N ARG A 517 -27.19 4.13 7.68
CA ARG A 517 -27.66 4.78 6.44
C ARG A 517 -27.75 3.75 5.31
N PRO A 518 -28.85 3.74 4.54
CA PRO A 518 -29.09 2.74 3.49
C PRO A 518 -28.15 2.92 2.29
N ALA A 519 -27.77 1.78 1.67
CA ALA A 519 -27.26 1.59 0.31
C ALA A 519 -26.46 2.74 -0.38
N ALA A 520 -25.38 3.23 0.24
CA ALA A 520 -24.39 4.11 -0.39
C ALA A 520 -22.98 3.48 -0.36
N THR A 521 -22.10 3.86 -1.30
CA THR A 521 -20.67 3.52 -1.31
C THR A 521 -19.95 4.13 -0.11
N ASP A 522 -18.94 3.45 0.46
CA ASP A 522 -18.10 3.92 1.57
C ASP A 522 -16.64 3.41 1.40
N ASP A 523 -15.69 3.82 2.25
CA ASP A 523 -14.27 3.36 2.18
C ASP A 523 -14.09 1.84 2.26
N ARG A 524 -15.07 1.13 2.84
CA ARG A 524 -15.06 -0.34 2.95
C ARG A 524 -15.66 -0.99 1.71
N ASN A 525 -16.62 -0.33 1.08
CA ASN A 525 -17.35 -0.77 -0.10
C ASN A 525 -17.31 0.35 -1.17
N PRO A 526 -16.12 0.67 -1.72
CA PRO A 526 -15.95 1.86 -2.53
C PRO A 526 -16.63 1.74 -3.90
N VAL A 527 -17.00 0.53 -4.32
CA VAL A 527 -17.70 0.29 -5.58
C VAL A 527 -18.96 -0.53 -5.36
N GLN A 528 -20.10 0.08 -5.66
CA GLN A 528 -21.41 -0.55 -5.75
C GLN A 528 -21.78 -0.72 -7.23
N MET A 529 -22.54 -1.76 -7.56
CA MET A 529 -22.88 -2.03 -8.95
C MET A 529 -24.24 -2.69 -9.10
N VAL A 530 -24.92 -2.34 -10.19
CA VAL A 530 -26.21 -2.91 -10.59
C VAL A 530 -26.20 -3.19 -12.09
N ALA A 531 -26.94 -4.22 -12.50
CA ALA A 531 -27.15 -4.52 -13.91
C ALA A 531 -28.66 -4.56 -14.20
N GLY A 532 -29.06 -4.04 -15.36
CA GLY A 532 -30.47 -3.99 -15.76
C GLY A 532 -30.65 -3.93 -17.27
N LEU A 533 -31.91 -3.93 -17.72
CA LEU A 533 -32.28 -3.80 -19.13
C LEU A 533 -32.81 -2.40 -19.43
N GLU A 534 -32.27 -1.80 -20.50
CA GLU A 534 -32.79 -0.58 -21.11
C GLU A 534 -33.19 -0.85 -22.57
N LYS A 535 -34.03 0.02 -23.15
CA LYS A 535 -34.38 -0.05 -24.58
C LYS A 535 -33.41 0.81 -25.39
N ALA A 536 -32.81 0.22 -26.42
CA ALA A 536 -32.00 0.94 -27.40
C ALA A 536 -32.88 1.77 -28.34
N ALA A 537 -32.31 2.84 -28.91
CA ALA A 537 -33.02 3.73 -29.84
C ALA A 537 -33.50 3.03 -31.13
N ASN A 538 -32.87 1.91 -31.51
CA ASN A 538 -33.23 1.09 -32.67
C ASN A 538 -34.25 -0.02 -32.36
N GLY A 539 -34.76 -0.10 -31.12
CA GLY A 539 -35.72 -1.11 -30.68
C GLY A 539 -35.12 -2.36 -30.06
N ASN A 540 -33.79 -2.55 -30.13
CA ASN A 540 -33.08 -3.62 -29.42
C ASN A 540 -33.05 -3.37 -27.91
N ARG A 541 -32.54 -4.34 -27.13
CA ARG A 541 -32.35 -4.19 -25.69
C ARG A 541 -30.88 -3.93 -25.38
N GLU A 542 -30.60 -3.17 -24.34
CA GLU A 542 -29.25 -3.00 -23.79
C GLU A 542 -29.19 -3.62 -22.40
N ILE A 543 -28.20 -4.48 -22.16
CA ILE A 543 -27.75 -4.76 -20.79
C ILE A 543 -26.87 -3.59 -20.36
N VAL A 544 -27.28 -2.94 -19.27
CA VAL A 544 -26.61 -1.76 -18.73
C VAL A 544 -26.06 -2.11 -17.36
N VAL A 545 -24.73 -2.06 -17.22
CA VAL A 545 -24.01 -2.30 -15.97
C VAL A 545 -23.54 -0.95 -15.44
N ARG A 546 -24.11 -0.51 -14.32
CA ARG A 546 -23.82 0.78 -13.68
C ARG A 546 -23.00 0.55 -12.43
N LEU A 547 -21.84 1.17 -12.35
CA LEU A 547 -20.97 1.17 -11.17
C LEU A 547 -21.02 2.55 -10.55
N LYS A 548 -21.28 2.62 -9.24
CA LYS A 548 -21.09 3.82 -8.42
C LYS A 548 -19.76 3.70 -7.69
N ILE A 549 -18.93 4.73 -7.77
CA ILE A 549 -17.59 4.78 -7.16
C ILE A 549 -17.60 5.84 -6.05
N HIS A 550 -17.07 5.50 -4.87
CA HIS A 550 -17.00 6.41 -3.74
C HIS A 550 -16.13 7.64 -4.07
N PRO A 551 -16.52 8.86 -3.67
CA PRO A 551 -15.71 10.04 -3.93
C PRO A 551 -14.26 9.87 -3.45
N GLY A 552 -13.29 10.32 -4.26
CA GLY A 552 -11.85 10.15 -3.99
C GLY A 552 -11.27 8.80 -4.43
N TYR A 553 -12.11 7.80 -4.71
CA TYR A 553 -11.70 6.53 -5.29
C TYR A 553 -11.87 6.51 -6.81
N HIS A 554 -11.14 5.61 -7.44
CA HIS A 554 -11.22 5.35 -8.87
C HIS A 554 -11.04 3.85 -9.18
N ILE A 555 -11.46 3.46 -10.39
CA ILE A 555 -11.17 2.15 -11.00
C ILE A 555 -10.54 2.35 -12.37
N TYR A 556 -9.73 1.41 -12.84
CA TYR A 556 -8.93 1.63 -14.06
C TYR A 556 -9.69 1.30 -15.34
N ALA A 557 -9.83 2.28 -16.22
CA ALA A 557 -10.47 2.15 -17.52
C ALA A 557 -9.52 1.54 -18.58
N TYR A 558 -8.25 1.92 -18.51
CA TYR A 558 -7.12 1.34 -19.24
C TYR A 558 -5.85 1.57 -18.44
N VAL A 559 -4.97 0.57 -18.42
CA VAL A 559 -3.68 0.61 -17.73
C VAL A 559 -2.57 0.56 -18.77
N ALA A 560 -1.65 1.51 -18.71
CA ALA A 560 -0.44 1.52 -19.53
C ALA A 560 0.44 0.30 -19.20
N GLU A 561 1.20 -0.21 -20.16
CA GLU A 561 2.05 -1.40 -19.96
C GLU A 561 3.06 -1.24 -18.82
N SER A 562 3.46 0.02 -18.52
CA SER A 562 4.38 0.35 -17.44
C SER A 562 3.76 0.33 -16.04
N ASP A 563 2.43 0.23 -15.91
CA ASP A 563 1.72 0.50 -14.65
C ASP A 563 1.20 -0.80 -14.02
N PRO A 564 1.25 -0.96 -12.68
CA PRO A 564 1.02 -2.24 -12.01
C PRO A 564 -0.46 -2.49 -11.67
N PHE A 565 -1.39 -1.84 -12.36
CA PHE A 565 -2.82 -1.86 -12.01
C PHE A 565 -3.63 -2.82 -12.90
N VAL A 566 -4.87 -3.11 -12.49
CA VAL A 566 -5.77 -3.98 -13.26
C VAL A 566 -6.92 -3.21 -13.87
N THR A 567 -7.01 -3.28 -15.20
CA THR A 567 -8.11 -2.67 -15.95
C THR A 567 -9.43 -3.35 -15.64
N THR A 568 -10.48 -2.55 -15.41
CA THR A 568 -11.86 -2.99 -15.28
C THR A 568 -12.34 -3.71 -16.54
N GLN A 569 -12.97 -4.87 -16.36
CA GLN A 569 -13.56 -5.67 -17.43
C GLN A 569 -14.99 -6.08 -17.06
N VAL A 570 -15.86 -6.08 -18.06
CA VAL A 570 -17.24 -6.58 -17.94
C VAL A 570 -17.42 -7.66 -18.99
N GLU A 571 -17.68 -8.88 -18.53
CA GLU A 571 -17.93 -10.05 -19.36
C GLU A 571 -19.40 -10.44 -19.27
N LEU A 572 -20.03 -10.70 -20.42
CA LEU A 572 -21.43 -11.13 -20.49
C LEU A 572 -21.53 -12.56 -20.98
N GLN A 573 -22.25 -13.39 -20.24
CA GLN A 573 -22.71 -14.70 -20.69
C GLN A 573 -24.22 -14.62 -20.91
N LEU A 574 -24.63 -14.71 -22.17
CA LEU A 574 -26.04 -14.65 -22.55
C LEU A 574 -26.66 -16.06 -22.59
N PRO A 575 -27.94 -16.20 -22.25
CA PRO A 575 -28.66 -17.46 -22.44
C PRO A 575 -28.85 -17.76 -23.93
N GLU A 576 -29.20 -19.02 -24.23
CA GLU A 576 -29.45 -19.47 -25.60
C GLU A 576 -30.51 -18.59 -26.30
N GLY A 577 -30.29 -18.33 -27.59
CA GLY A 577 -31.18 -17.48 -28.40
C GLY A 577 -30.91 -15.97 -28.30
N TRP A 578 -29.94 -15.53 -27.48
CA TRP A 578 -29.48 -14.15 -27.37
C TRP A 578 -28.04 -13.97 -27.84
N THR A 579 -27.76 -12.84 -28.48
CA THR A 579 -26.42 -12.47 -28.97
C THR A 579 -26.11 -11.00 -28.71
N ILE A 580 -24.83 -10.68 -28.52
CA ILE A 580 -24.35 -9.30 -28.42
C ILE A 580 -24.29 -8.71 -29.84
N VAL A 581 -24.84 -7.51 -30.00
CA VAL A 581 -24.85 -6.76 -31.25
C VAL A 581 -23.75 -5.71 -31.21
N GLY A 582 -22.81 -5.80 -32.15
CA GLY A 582 -21.73 -4.83 -32.28
C GLY A 582 -20.77 -4.82 -31.09
N LYS A 583 -20.13 -3.67 -30.87
CA LYS A 583 -19.18 -3.45 -29.78
C LYS A 583 -19.88 -2.78 -28.59
N PRO A 584 -19.44 -3.04 -27.35
CA PRO A 584 -19.99 -2.34 -26.19
C PRO A 584 -19.74 -0.84 -26.27
N LYS A 585 -20.67 -0.07 -25.70
CA LYS A 585 -20.45 1.36 -25.44
C LYS A 585 -19.80 1.47 -24.07
N LEU A 586 -18.50 1.76 -24.07
CA LEU A 586 -17.71 1.96 -22.86
C LEU A 586 -17.90 3.39 -22.32
N PRO A 587 -17.86 3.58 -20.99
CA PRO A 587 -17.94 4.92 -20.41
C PRO A 587 -16.69 5.75 -20.75
N SER A 588 -16.84 7.07 -20.72
CA SER A 588 -15.71 7.99 -20.91
C SER A 588 -14.79 7.96 -19.69
N ALA A 589 -13.50 7.73 -19.91
CA ALA A 589 -12.49 7.74 -18.86
C ALA A 589 -11.87 9.14 -18.65
N LYS A 590 -11.08 9.29 -17.60
CA LYS A 590 -10.21 10.44 -17.32
C LYS A 590 -8.74 10.03 -17.33
N SER A 591 -7.85 10.99 -17.54
CA SER A 591 -6.40 10.77 -17.38
C SER A 591 -6.08 10.46 -15.91
N TYR A 592 -5.19 9.49 -15.69
CA TYR A 592 -4.63 9.22 -14.37
C TYR A 592 -3.19 9.71 -14.27
N ASN A 593 -2.37 9.41 -15.26
CA ASN A 593 -0.95 9.77 -15.27
C ASN A 593 -0.43 10.02 -16.71
N LYS A 594 0.85 10.40 -16.80
CA LYS A 594 1.51 10.74 -18.08
C LYS A 594 1.83 9.52 -18.95
N GLN A 595 1.84 8.32 -18.37
CA GLN A 595 2.07 7.05 -19.03
C GLN A 595 0.85 6.63 -19.89
N GLY A 596 -0.29 7.28 -19.69
CA GLY A 596 -1.50 7.08 -20.48
C GLY A 596 -2.50 6.13 -19.81
N THR A 597 -2.30 5.79 -18.53
CA THR A 597 -3.33 5.12 -17.73
C THR A 597 -4.52 6.06 -17.56
N THR A 598 -5.71 5.47 -17.61
CA THR A 598 -6.98 6.19 -17.49
C THR A 598 -7.91 5.51 -16.52
N VAL A 599 -8.77 6.29 -15.88
CA VAL A 599 -9.61 5.85 -14.76
C VAL A 599 -11.06 6.30 -14.93
N TYR A 600 -11.96 5.60 -14.26
CA TYR A 600 -13.32 6.05 -13.99
C TYR A 600 -13.42 6.56 -12.55
N GLU A 601 -14.06 7.70 -12.37
CA GLU A 601 -14.42 8.31 -11.09
C GLU A 601 -15.95 8.44 -11.03
N ASP A 602 -16.55 8.47 -9.84
CA ASP A 602 -17.97 8.72 -9.57
C ASP A 602 -18.99 7.70 -10.09
N GLU A 603 -19.00 7.47 -11.39
CA GLU A 603 -19.88 6.52 -12.07
C GLU A 603 -19.21 5.96 -13.33
N ALA A 604 -19.38 4.67 -13.57
CA ALA A 604 -19.03 4.03 -14.83
C ALA A 604 -20.23 3.23 -15.36
N ILE A 605 -20.69 3.52 -16.58
CA ILE A 605 -21.83 2.84 -17.21
C ILE A 605 -21.37 2.11 -18.46
N PHE A 606 -21.43 0.78 -18.43
CA PHE A 606 -21.14 -0.08 -19.56
C PHE A 606 -22.45 -0.51 -20.22
N ARG A 607 -22.54 -0.41 -21.55
CA ARG A 607 -23.76 -0.78 -22.29
C ARG A 607 -23.45 -1.79 -23.37
N TYR A 608 -24.22 -2.88 -23.37
CA TYR A 608 -24.12 -3.97 -24.33
C TYR A 608 -25.45 -4.12 -25.04
N GLU A 609 -25.49 -3.79 -26.32
CA GLU A 609 -26.67 -4.04 -27.13
C GLU A 609 -26.81 -5.55 -27.38
N ILE A 610 -28.02 -6.08 -27.21
CA ILE A 610 -28.34 -7.48 -27.41
C ILE A 610 -29.55 -7.62 -28.33
N SER A 611 -29.54 -8.68 -29.14
CA SER A 611 -30.67 -9.09 -29.98
C SER A 611 -30.91 -10.57 -29.81
N GLY A 612 -32.17 -10.98 -29.89
CA GLY A 612 -32.57 -12.35 -29.65
C GLY A 612 -33.96 -12.46 -29.07
N SER A 613 -34.33 -13.69 -28.75
CA SER A 613 -35.62 -14.05 -28.18
C SER A 613 -35.47 -15.30 -27.32
N GLY A 614 -36.30 -15.43 -26.29
CA GLY A 614 -36.24 -16.54 -25.33
C GLY A 614 -36.11 -16.03 -23.91
N GLN A 615 -36.40 -16.90 -22.95
CA GLN A 615 -36.28 -16.57 -21.53
C GLN A 615 -35.00 -17.18 -20.96
N GLY A 616 -34.30 -16.42 -20.13
CA GLY A 616 -33.10 -16.91 -19.48
C GLY A 616 -32.40 -15.86 -18.64
N GLU A 617 -31.41 -16.29 -17.88
CA GLU A 617 -30.56 -15.43 -17.06
C GLU A 617 -29.30 -15.07 -17.86
N ALA A 618 -29.04 -13.78 -18.03
CA ALA A 618 -27.74 -13.29 -18.45
C ALA A 618 -26.87 -13.03 -17.22
N LYS A 619 -25.63 -13.53 -17.25
CA LYS A 619 -24.63 -13.28 -16.21
C LYS A 619 -23.69 -12.18 -16.66
N CYS A 620 -23.45 -11.21 -15.78
CA CYS A 620 -22.52 -10.10 -15.98
C CYS A 620 -21.41 -10.21 -14.94
N THR A 621 -20.20 -10.54 -15.35
CA THR A 621 -19.03 -10.63 -14.47
C THR A 621 -18.22 -9.35 -14.60
N VAL A 622 -18.04 -8.63 -13.49
CA VAL A 622 -17.27 -7.39 -13.42
C VAL A 622 -16.00 -7.63 -12.62
N SER A 623 -14.84 -7.56 -13.26
CA SER A 623 -13.54 -7.59 -12.60
C SER A 623 -12.93 -6.20 -12.59
N TYR A 624 -12.38 -5.76 -11.45
CA TYR A 624 -11.81 -4.42 -11.30
C TYR A 624 -10.83 -4.35 -10.14
N GLN A 625 -9.92 -3.37 -10.22
CA GLN A 625 -9.14 -2.89 -9.10
C GLN A 625 -9.57 -1.47 -8.75
N CYS A 626 -9.71 -1.19 -7.47
CA CYS A 626 -10.07 0.13 -6.97
C CYS A 626 -8.91 0.71 -6.15
N CYS A 627 -8.65 2.00 -6.31
CA CYS A 627 -7.61 2.71 -5.56
C CYS A 627 -8.11 4.11 -5.16
N ASP A 628 -7.44 4.69 -4.16
CA ASP A 628 -7.43 6.13 -3.89
C ASP A 628 -5.95 6.61 -3.82
N ALA A 629 -5.72 7.82 -3.32
CA ALA A 629 -4.37 8.34 -3.10
C ALA A 629 -3.56 7.51 -2.09
N HIS A 630 -4.22 6.75 -1.21
CA HIS A 630 -3.67 6.16 0.00
C HIS A 630 -3.57 4.64 0.01
N ILE A 631 -4.33 3.96 -0.84
CA ILE A 631 -4.39 2.50 -0.93
C ILE A 631 -4.83 2.07 -2.33
N CYS A 632 -4.26 0.97 -2.77
CA CYS A 632 -4.78 0.21 -3.90
C CYS A 632 -5.28 -1.15 -3.39
N PHE A 633 -6.57 -1.41 -3.56
CA PHE A 633 -7.15 -2.70 -3.21
C PHE A 633 -6.62 -3.80 -4.14
N PRO A 634 -6.63 -5.07 -3.69
CA PRO A 634 -6.49 -6.19 -4.61
C PRO A 634 -7.61 -6.19 -5.66
N PRO A 635 -7.37 -6.73 -6.86
CA PRO A 635 -8.41 -6.95 -7.85
C PRO A 635 -9.52 -7.84 -7.29
N ILE A 636 -10.78 -7.53 -7.62
CA ILE A 636 -11.94 -8.33 -7.23
C ILE A 636 -12.88 -8.57 -8.40
N GLU A 637 -13.65 -9.65 -8.31
CA GLU A 637 -14.67 -10.05 -9.28
C GLU A 637 -16.05 -10.06 -8.63
N LYS A 638 -17.06 -9.52 -9.31
CA LYS A 638 -18.46 -9.53 -8.88
C LYS A 638 -19.36 -10.02 -10.01
N GLU A 639 -20.24 -10.97 -9.71
CA GLU A 639 -21.27 -11.47 -10.64
C GLU A 639 -22.61 -10.76 -10.39
N LEU A 640 -23.24 -10.28 -11.46
CA LEU A 640 -24.59 -9.73 -11.49
C LEU A 640 -25.46 -10.54 -12.44
N LYS A 641 -26.76 -10.62 -12.17
CA LYS A 641 -27.72 -11.40 -12.96
C LYS A 641 -28.81 -10.50 -13.51
N VAL A 642 -29.12 -10.66 -14.79
CA VAL A 642 -30.17 -9.92 -15.50
C VAL A 642 -31.12 -10.91 -16.17
N MET A 643 -32.41 -10.82 -15.84
CA MET A 643 -33.42 -11.69 -16.44
C MET A 643 -33.85 -11.16 -17.81
N LEU A 644 -33.63 -11.97 -18.86
CA LEU A 644 -34.12 -11.71 -20.21
C LEU A 644 -35.47 -12.41 -20.40
N LYS A 645 -36.45 -11.69 -20.96
CA LYS A 645 -37.81 -12.20 -21.21
C LYS A 645 -38.27 -12.06 -22.65
#